data_AF-A0A8J6PV32-F1
#
_entry.id   AF-A0A8J6PV32-F1
#
_cell.length_a   1.000
_cell.length_b   1.000
_cell.length_c   1.000
_cell.angle_alpha   90.00
_cell.angle_beta   90.00
_cell.angle_gamma   90.00
#
_symmetry.space_group_name_H-M   'P 1'
#
loop_
_entity.id
_entity.type
_entity.pdbx_description
1 polymer ?
#
loop_
_entity_poly.entity_id
_entity_poly.type
_entity_poly.pdbx_seq_one_letter_code
_entity_poly.pdbx_strand_id
1 'polypeptide(L)'
;MLHFLRFFLSILPAVAFFFIAIPAFAQAPSKAAIAQSDSIAPKMKALSAGGDAAGARRMAEEASAKFKADGEVWLSASYLVSAATYAIQMGDAAGVSADYYPRLQELLALLDAVEETRGSQLVAVLMEAKGKLGETDKQDELAAVYEERAARAHGKNSEEHIEAQIRTAYNQLESGRTGDGFTRLRQALAEAAATKLHALTLRLYTEAVRAFMQNGLNDGAAILFDQALQADAINADVKELADFYLAYAEFRTLVPDPQQHFVPLYSMATNLYDKYYGRESAELIHATDKLASALSGIGQYGTAFDVEKRNYEVALKTLGEDNTVTWRIANNLADMLRGLGSPRRALDYDLAILEKRRNHYGLDHFNTLVSVNNTALNYLDLGDYGEARRYFDQCLSIATQIGDEATIGSMEAWVDYTDLVSGVKPLDSEAIGRMEALITDGNYPAILSMKAAYLLADYDAGKGDAQRQIKHLQQAFSIAADEMSMGHPLAFAGRIAIAKAKAKTDSATAAKEMAGVDRDMLKWVNLQVAVVAGRDVGDAIRAMADGLLYDYALLAESDAAMVPGFIDAARRWPSLATDDADNVLRLQRFIDPADTGTARLLDRVRRLGRIAQETFAADVEQDLAYKYLEESKVLERQLHQQVAGRYQLDRETLMNQPLPTPADLLAGDQALVQYFTTRKWPVDRSGDDPMEDTRLYAIVWRKGEAPTLKMLGDPNRLLKIDGDIAEAMDAPARDEDEETGLGEGGRKAFATLHDRLIAPVEKDLAGAETLFIVPDGPLFALPFSLLQDSSGKLLEERYTLRTLTEPEALYRALDGGKLPIEGRVVLAGGIDYTNGKEAGATPLPGTLREVKEIAGVLAEGQLKIETITGDDVLEPDLRKRLEGASVAHLATHGAYGSPQNGGASNVDTMWQSEIILARSGDTHAMRRDESDGRLYAFELMGWNLAGLDLLVLSACETGRGDEAFIGGVRGLPMAASLAGARRALLTLWPVADEGTADFMTRYYEHLKAGATYAEALRITRREAIDGKIETAKDPLVWAAFVLFEN
;
A
#
# COMPACT_ATOMS: atom_id res chain seq x y z
N MET A 1 35.27 12.64 11.24
CA MET A 1 36.09 13.88 11.19
C MET A 1 35.65 14.85 10.09
N LEU A 2 35.49 14.43 8.82
CA LEU A 2 34.98 15.33 7.75
C LEU A 2 33.51 15.80 7.94
N HIS A 3 32.69 15.03 8.67
CA HIS A 3 31.30 15.40 8.99
C HIS A 3 31.18 16.44 10.11
N PHE A 4 32.16 16.48 11.01
CA PHE A 4 32.32 17.52 12.04
C PHE A 4 32.64 18.90 11.43
N LEU A 5 33.21 18.90 10.22
CA LEU A 5 33.55 20.11 9.46
C LEU A 5 32.33 20.73 8.73
N ARG A 6 31.29 19.94 8.45
CA ARG A 6 30.07 20.42 7.74
C ARG A 6 29.08 21.14 8.67
N PHE A 7 28.96 20.72 9.93
CA PHE A 7 28.26 21.47 10.98
C PHE A 7 28.85 22.88 11.17
N PHE A 8 30.17 23.00 10.99
CA PHE A 8 30.89 24.27 11.00
C PHE A 8 30.55 25.22 9.83
N LEU A 9 30.06 24.71 8.69
CA LEU A 9 29.68 25.51 7.53
C LEU A 9 28.23 26.00 7.57
N SER A 10 27.34 25.38 8.35
CA SER A 10 25.95 25.81 8.52
C SER A 10 25.75 26.84 9.64
N ILE A 11 26.73 27.04 10.54
CA ILE A 11 26.76 28.15 11.51
C ILE A 11 27.34 29.45 10.89
N LEU A 12 27.61 29.42 9.58
CA LEU A 12 28.19 30.53 8.82
C LEU A 12 27.19 31.54 8.19
N PRO A 13 26.03 31.88 8.80
CA PRO A 13 25.43 33.20 8.59
C PRO A 13 25.94 34.25 9.58
N ALA A 14 26.71 33.89 10.63
CA ALA A 14 27.20 34.86 11.62
C ALA A 14 28.26 35.86 11.08
N VAL A 15 28.64 35.76 9.80
CA VAL A 15 29.46 36.77 9.10
C VAL A 15 28.60 37.68 8.20
N ALA A 16 27.27 37.51 8.15
CA ALA A 16 26.40 38.20 7.19
C ALA A 16 25.46 39.29 7.75
N PHE A 17 25.41 39.53 9.07
CA PHE A 17 24.70 40.70 9.61
C PHE A 17 25.58 41.45 10.62
N PHE A 18 26.37 42.40 10.12
CA PHE A 18 27.22 43.26 10.96
C PHE A 18 27.15 44.72 10.54
N PHE A 19 25.97 45.23 10.20
CA PHE A 19 25.73 46.67 10.14
C PHE A 19 24.26 46.96 10.50
N ILE A 20 24.02 47.60 11.66
CA ILE A 20 23.12 48.76 11.89
C ILE A 20 22.87 48.95 13.41
N ALA A 21 23.26 50.15 13.89
CA ALA A 21 22.80 50.98 15.03
C ALA A 21 22.51 50.34 16.41
N ILE A 22 23.07 50.83 17.54
CA ILE A 22 22.62 52.03 18.32
C ILE A 22 23.69 52.39 19.39
N PRO A 23 23.74 53.64 19.91
CA PRO A 23 24.95 54.30 20.42
C PRO A 23 25.07 54.34 21.95
N ALA A 24 26.31 54.19 22.46
CA ALA A 24 26.89 55.00 23.55
C ALA A 24 28.33 54.50 23.85
N PHE A 25 29.34 55.19 23.28
CA PHE A 25 30.77 55.19 23.62
C PHE A 25 31.54 53.86 23.78
N ALA A 26 32.21 53.43 22.69
CA ALA A 26 33.62 53.74 22.45
C ALA A 26 33.84 53.99 20.94
N GLN A 27 34.94 54.63 20.52
CA GLN A 27 35.13 55.16 19.16
C GLN A 27 34.82 54.12 18.06
N ALA A 28 33.75 54.31 17.29
CA ALA A 28 33.49 53.51 16.10
C ALA A 28 34.68 53.61 15.12
N PRO A 29 35.00 52.54 14.37
CA PRO A 29 36.10 52.57 13.43
C PRO A 29 35.94 53.73 12.46
N SER A 30 37.04 54.40 12.10
CA SER A 30 36.95 55.54 11.20
C SER A 30 36.34 55.11 9.86
N LYS A 31 35.64 56.03 9.17
CA LYS A 31 35.09 55.74 7.82
C LYS A 31 36.18 55.22 6.86
N ALA A 32 37.42 55.68 7.03
CA ALA A 32 38.57 55.22 6.26
C ALA A 32 38.93 53.77 6.58
N ALA A 33 38.92 53.40 7.87
CA ALA A 33 39.20 52.04 8.30
C ALA A 33 38.10 51.04 7.91
N ILE A 34 36.82 51.47 7.93
CA ILE A 34 35.69 50.68 7.41
C ILE A 34 35.88 50.38 5.92
N ALA A 35 36.11 51.41 5.10
CA ALA A 35 36.34 51.23 3.66
C ALA A 35 37.55 50.32 3.37
N GLN A 36 38.58 50.38 4.22
CA GLN A 36 39.73 49.50 4.14
C GLN A 36 39.38 48.05 4.50
N SER A 37 38.60 47.82 5.56
CA SER A 37 38.12 46.49 5.95
C SER A 37 37.22 45.88 4.87
N ASP A 38 36.32 46.67 4.28
CA ASP A 38 35.43 46.26 3.18
C ASP A 38 36.21 45.80 1.94
N SER A 39 37.44 46.30 1.76
CA SER A 39 38.33 45.88 0.66
C SER A 39 39.12 44.60 0.95
N ILE A 40 39.27 44.22 2.22
CA ILE A 40 40.07 43.08 2.69
C ILE A 40 39.18 41.85 2.93
N ALA A 41 38.04 42.01 3.60
CA ALA A 41 37.18 40.91 4.02
C ALA A 41 36.72 39.99 2.86
N PRO A 42 36.31 40.50 1.68
CA PRO A 42 35.92 39.66 0.56
C PRO A 42 37.08 38.80 0.01
N LYS A 43 38.31 39.32 0.02
CA LYS A 43 39.50 38.62 -0.47
C LYS A 43 39.90 37.49 0.48
N MET A 44 39.88 37.77 1.78
CA MET A 44 40.11 36.76 2.82
C MET A 44 39.07 35.64 2.74
N LYS A 45 37.80 36.00 2.54
CA LYS A 45 36.70 35.04 2.36
C LYS A 45 36.86 34.20 1.09
N ALA A 46 37.26 34.81 -0.03
CA ALA A 46 37.51 34.09 -1.28
C ALA A 46 38.66 33.08 -1.14
N LEU A 47 39.74 33.44 -0.42
CA LEU A 47 40.85 32.51 -0.13
C LEU A 47 40.38 31.31 0.68
N SER A 48 39.64 31.55 1.76
CA SER A 48 39.08 30.48 2.59
C SER A 48 38.09 29.60 1.82
N ALA A 49 37.20 30.19 1.01
CA ALA A 49 36.25 29.45 0.19
C ALA A 49 36.93 28.63 -0.93
N GLY A 50 38.11 29.05 -1.38
CA GLY A 50 38.96 28.31 -2.32
C GLY A 50 39.88 27.27 -1.65
N GLY A 51 39.76 27.04 -0.34
CA GLY A 51 40.56 26.05 0.41
C GLY A 51 41.91 26.56 0.95
N ASP A 52 42.25 27.84 0.78
CA ASP A 52 43.50 28.43 1.27
C ASP A 52 43.32 29.10 2.65
N ALA A 53 43.13 28.28 3.69
CA ALA A 53 43.02 28.76 5.08
C ALA A 53 44.30 29.44 5.58
N ALA A 54 45.48 29.04 5.09
CA ALA A 54 46.76 29.64 5.46
C ALA A 54 46.93 31.05 4.86
N GLY A 55 46.49 31.26 3.61
CA GLY A 55 46.39 32.57 2.99
C GLY A 55 45.38 33.47 3.70
N ALA A 56 44.22 32.95 4.06
CA ALA A 56 43.22 33.69 4.83
C ALA A 56 43.74 34.09 6.23
N ARG A 57 44.41 33.17 6.95
CA ARG A 57 45.08 33.44 8.24
C ARG A 57 46.10 34.58 8.13
N ARG A 58 47.03 34.50 7.19
CA ARG A 58 48.06 35.54 6.98
C ARG A 58 47.45 36.91 6.69
N MET A 59 46.45 36.94 5.81
CA MET A 59 45.74 38.17 5.48
C MET A 59 45.02 38.78 6.68
N ALA A 60 44.44 37.93 7.54
CA ALA A 60 43.83 38.36 8.79
C ALA A 60 44.87 38.91 9.79
N GLU A 61 46.04 38.28 9.93
CA GLU A 61 47.12 38.77 10.79
C GLU A 61 47.68 40.11 10.32
N GLU A 62 47.92 40.26 9.02
CA GLU A 62 48.40 41.51 8.41
C GLU A 62 47.38 42.63 8.60
N ALA A 63 46.09 42.35 8.38
CA ALA A 63 45.01 43.30 8.61
C ALA A 63 44.94 43.68 10.10
N SER A 64 45.00 42.70 11.00
CA SER A 64 44.97 42.93 12.44
C SER A 64 46.12 43.83 12.91
N ALA A 65 47.34 43.56 12.46
CA ALA A 65 48.52 44.35 12.79
C ALA A 65 48.42 45.78 12.24
N LYS A 66 47.91 45.93 11.01
CA LYS A 66 47.72 47.23 10.36
C LYS A 66 46.69 48.07 11.12
N PHE A 67 45.51 47.53 11.39
CA PHE A 67 44.50 48.25 12.16
C PHE A 67 44.96 48.57 13.59
N LYS A 68 45.80 47.73 14.20
CA LYS A 68 46.43 48.04 15.50
C LYS A 68 47.33 49.28 15.40
N ALA A 69 48.16 49.35 14.36
CA ALA A 69 49.06 50.48 14.13
C ALA A 69 48.30 51.78 13.84
N ASP A 70 47.15 51.67 13.16
CA ASP A 70 46.27 52.79 12.83
C ASP A 70 45.43 53.28 14.03
N GLY A 71 45.56 52.65 15.21
CA GLY A 71 44.73 52.95 16.39
C GLY A 71 43.30 52.42 16.29
N GLU A 72 42.98 51.65 15.25
CA GLU A 72 41.69 51.03 14.96
C GLU A 72 41.55 49.72 15.74
N VAL A 73 41.55 49.83 17.07
CA VAL A 73 41.47 48.70 18.03
C VAL A 73 40.32 47.75 17.69
N TRP A 74 39.20 48.31 17.24
CA TRP A 74 37.99 47.60 16.83
C TRP A 74 38.20 46.60 15.69
N LEU A 75 38.86 47.04 14.61
CA LEU A 75 39.11 46.18 13.45
C LEU A 75 40.29 45.25 13.72
N SER A 76 41.29 45.71 14.47
CA SER A 76 42.43 44.88 14.88
C SER A 76 41.99 43.61 15.60
N ALA A 77 41.05 43.74 16.55
CA ALA A 77 40.53 42.61 17.31
C ALA A 77 39.76 41.61 16.44
N SER A 78 38.86 42.09 15.57
CA SER A 78 38.07 41.23 14.68
C SER A 78 38.92 40.39 13.74
N TYR A 79 39.97 40.99 13.17
CA TYR A 79 40.89 40.25 12.30
C TYR A 79 41.82 39.31 13.09
N LEU A 80 42.16 39.62 14.34
CA LEU A 80 42.92 38.69 15.18
C LEU A 80 42.11 37.45 15.56
N VAL A 81 40.82 37.63 15.86
CA VAL A 81 39.87 36.53 16.08
C VAL A 81 39.79 35.65 14.84
N SER A 82 39.64 36.26 13.65
CA SER A 82 39.62 35.51 12.37
C SER A 82 40.91 34.72 12.15
N ALA A 83 42.08 35.32 12.41
CA ALA A 83 43.38 34.64 12.29
C ALA A 83 43.48 33.42 13.22
N ALA A 84 43.06 33.58 14.48
CA ALA A 84 43.04 32.48 15.45
C ALA A 84 42.04 31.38 15.04
N THR A 85 40.85 31.74 14.55
CA THR A 85 39.87 30.76 14.04
C THR A 85 40.46 29.96 12.87
N TYR A 86 41.11 30.59 11.90
CA TYR A 86 41.77 29.89 10.80
C TYR A 86 42.93 29.00 11.29
N ALA A 87 43.70 29.45 12.29
CA ALA A 87 44.74 28.63 12.92
C ALA A 87 44.17 27.37 13.58
N ILE A 88 43.06 27.51 14.32
CA ILE A 88 42.36 26.37 14.94
C ILE A 88 41.82 25.41 13.87
N GLN A 89 41.27 25.92 12.77
CA GLN A 89 40.81 25.09 11.65
C GLN A 89 41.94 24.28 11.00
N MET A 90 43.17 24.80 11.05
CA MET A 90 44.37 24.10 10.59
C MET A 90 44.99 23.17 11.65
N GLY A 91 44.36 23.00 12.81
CA GLY A 91 44.85 22.13 13.89
C GLY A 91 45.92 22.76 14.79
N ASP A 92 46.20 24.06 14.65
CA ASP A 92 47.27 24.77 15.38
C ASP A 92 46.80 25.33 16.74
N ALA A 93 46.12 24.52 17.55
CA ALA A 93 45.62 24.95 18.85
C ALA A 93 46.77 25.39 19.80
N ALA A 94 47.94 24.74 19.68
CA ALA A 94 49.13 25.09 20.44
C ALA A 94 49.68 26.47 20.06
N GLY A 95 49.75 26.79 18.76
CA GLY A 95 50.10 28.12 18.27
C GLY A 95 49.09 29.17 18.69
N VAL A 96 47.79 28.86 18.68
CA VAL A 96 46.76 29.77 19.22
C VAL A 96 47.00 30.09 20.71
N SER A 97 47.31 29.07 21.51
CA SER A 97 47.59 29.21 22.94
C SER A 97 48.89 29.97 23.24
N ALA A 98 49.92 29.83 22.40
CA ALA A 98 51.21 30.49 22.59
C ALA A 98 51.23 31.93 22.05
N ASP A 99 50.76 32.12 20.82
CA ASP A 99 51.02 33.35 20.04
C ASP A 99 49.85 34.33 20.06
N TYR A 100 48.62 33.84 20.15
CA TYR A 100 47.41 34.67 20.09
C TYR A 100 46.82 34.89 21.47
N TYR A 101 46.88 33.88 22.36
CA TYR A 101 46.28 33.94 23.70
C TYR A 101 46.63 35.21 24.49
N PRO A 102 47.91 35.64 24.60
CA PRO A 102 48.24 36.86 25.35
C PRO A 102 47.59 38.11 24.74
N ARG A 103 47.58 38.20 23.40
CA ARG A 103 47.00 39.33 22.66
C ARG A 103 45.47 39.33 22.73
N LEU A 104 44.87 38.15 22.67
CA LEU A 104 43.44 37.95 22.81
C LEU A 104 42.98 38.26 24.25
N GLN A 105 43.76 37.91 25.28
CA GLN A 105 43.47 38.31 26.67
C GLN A 105 43.56 39.83 26.89
N GLU A 106 44.58 40.49 26.33
CA GLU A 106 44.69 41.97 26.37
C GLU A 106 43.47 42.64 25.71
N LEU A 107 43.03 42.12 24.57
CA LEU A 107 41.85 42.62 23.87
C LEU A 107 40.56 42.34 24.62
N LEU A 108 40.44 41.19 25.30
CA LEU A 108 39.27 40.84 26.10
C LEU A 108 39.05 41.88 27.21
N ALA A 109 40.10 42.23 27.94
CA ALA A 109 40.05 43.27 28.99
C ALA A 109 39.60 44.65 28.46
N LEU A 110 39.83 44.94 27.18
CA LEU A 110 39.41 46.18 26.52
C LEU A 110 37.97 46.11 25.98
N LEU A 111 37.55 44.93 25.50
CA LEU A 111 36.22 44.69 24.93
C LEU A 111 35.14 44.48 26.01
N ASP A 112 35.52 44.06 27.22
CA ASP A 112 34.67 43.95 28.42
C ASP A 112 33.89 45.23 28.74
N ALA A 113 34.42 46.40 28.41
CA ALA A 113 33.83 47.69 28.77
C ALA A 113 32.93 48.31 27.69
N VAL A 114 32.84 47.71 26.48
CA VAL A 114 32.40 48.43 25.27
C VAL A 114 31.52 47.62 24.31
N GLU A 115 31.75 46.32 24.09
CA GLU A 115 30.94 45.55 23.13
C GLU A 115 30.92 44.05 23.50
N GLU A 116 29.76 43.58 23.94
CA GLU A 116 29.60 42.26 24.52
C GLU A 116 29.76 41.14 23.48
N THR A 117 29.22 41.33 22.27
CA THR A 117 29.20 40.34 21.17
C THR A 117 30.58 39.91 20.68
N ARG A 118 31.55 40.83 20.52
CA ARG A 118 32.91 40.49 20.07
C ARG A 118 33.77 39.92 21.17
N GLY A 119 33.64 40.43 22.40
CA GLY A 119 34.26 39.80 23.56
C GLY A 119 33.75 38.36 23.74
N SER A 120 32.48 38.10 23.45
CA SER A 120 31.91 36.75 23.41
C SER A 120 32.56 35.87 22.33
N GLN A 121 32.73 36.36 21.09
CA GLN A 121 33.44 35.60 20.03
C GLN A 121 34.90 35.29 20.39
N LEU A 122 35.57 36.24 21.02
CA LEU A 122 36.94 36.12 21.50
C LEU A 122 37.07 35.04 22.58
N VAL A 123 36.19 35.07 23.58
CA VAL A 123 36.14 34.05 24.64
C VAL A 123 35.81 32.68 24.06
N ALA A 124 34.92 32.59 23.07
CA ALA A 124 34.59 31.34 22.39
C ALA A 124 35.79 30.72 21.66
N VAL A 125 36.56 31.51 20.91
CA VAL A 125 37.79 31.04 20.22
C VAL A 125 38.85 30.56 21.21
N LEU A 126 39.01 31.28 22.33
CA LEU A 126 39.92 30.87 23.39
C LEU A 126 39.47 29.59 24.09
N MET A 127 38.17 29.46 24.36
CA MET A 127 37.57 28.27 24.96
C MET A 127 37.80 27.05 24.08
N GLU A 128 37.56 27.16 22.77
CA GLU A 128 37.80 26.07 21.80
C GLU A 128 39.28 25.66 21.76
N ALA A 129 40.20 26.64 21.71
CA ALA A 129 41.64 26.37 21.71
C ALA A 129 42.10 25.64 22.98
N LYS A 130 41.60 26.05 24.16
CA LYS A 130 41.93 25.40 25.43
C LYS A 130 41.36 23.99 25.54
N GLY A 131 40.14 23.77 25.02
CA GLY A 131 39.55 22.45 24.89
C GLY A 131 40.41 21.51 24.04
N LYS A 132 40.83 21.95 22.84
CA LYS A 132 41.69 21.16 21.94
C LYS A 132 43.08 20.84 22.52
N LEU A 133 43.52 21.60 23.52
CA LEU A 133 44.78 21.37 24.24
C LEU A 133 44.63 20.52 25.52
N GLY A 134 43.40 20.13 25.89
CA GLY A 134 43.13 19.42 27.13
C GLY A 134 43.32 20.29 28.38
N GLU A 135 43.36 21.62 28.26
CA GLU A 135 43.44 22.57 29.38
C GLU A 135 42.03 22.81 29.98
N THR A 136 41.45 21.78 30.58
CA THR A 136 40.03 21.73 30.98
C THR A 136 39.61 22.81 31.98
N ASP A 137 40.45 23.11 32.97
CA ASP A 137 40.15 24.13 33.99
C ASP A 137 40.01 25.52 33.36
N LYS A 138 40.90 25.87 32.44
CA LYS A 138 40.87 27.15 31.74
C LYS A 138 39.74 27.22 30.71
N GLN A 139 39.39 26.10 30.10
CA GLN A 139 38.20 26.01 29.25
C GLN A 139 36.94 26.31 30.07
N ASP A 140 36.82 25.78 31.29
CA ASP A 140 35.68 26.01 32.17
C ASP A 140 35.63 27.45 32.71
N GLU A 141 36.79 28.05 33.03
CA GLU A 141 36.89 29.48 33.36
C GLU A 141 36.38 30.36 32.22
N LEU A 142 36.80 30.09 30.98
CA LEU A 142 36.36 30.84 29.81
C LEU A 142 34.88 30.61 29.50
N ALA A 143 34.37 29.39 29.68
CA ALA A 143 32.94 29.09 29.57
C ALA A 143 32.11 29.90 30.56
N ALA A 144 32.55 29.98 31.82
CA ALA A 144 31.88 30.78 32.85
C ALA A 144 31.89 32.28 32.50
N VAL A 145 33.02 32.80 32.00
CA VAL A 145 33.11 34.19 31.52
C VAL A 145 32.16 34.43 30.35
N TYR A 146 32.07 33.50 29.40
CA TYR A 146 31.19 33.62 28.23
C TYR A 146 29.71 33.69 28.62
N GLU A 147 29.25 32.76 29.47
CA GLU A 147 27.88 32.70 29.96
C GLU A 147 27.53 33.92 30.82
N GLU A 148 28.42 34.36 31.71
CA GLU A 148 28.17 35.51 32.56
C GLU A 148 28.05 36.82 31.76
N ARG A 149 28.83 36.97 30.68
CA ARG A 149 28.67 38.08 29.74
C ARG A 149 27.30 38.04 29.06
N ALA A 150 26.90 36.90 28.51
CA ALA A 150 25.58 36.78 27.89
C ALA A 150 24.44 37.11 28.88
N ALA A 151 24.56 36.66 30.13
CA ALA A 151 23.60 36.99 31.19
C ALA A 151 23.58 38.49 31.55
N ARG A 152 24.73 39.17 31.56
CA ARG A 152 24.83 40.61 31.86
C ARG A 152 24.24 41.45 30.72
N ALA A 153 24.53 41.07 29.48
CA ALA A 153 24.07 41.72 28.26
C ALA A 153 22.54 41.72 28.11
N HIS A 154 21.98 40.51 28.20
CA HIS A 154 20.64 40.20 27.70
C HIS A 154 19.68 39.78 28.84
N GLY A 155 20.21 39.59 30.05
CA GLY A 155 19.49 39.09 31.21
C GLY A 155 19.67 37.58 31.40
N LYS A 156 19.59 37.12 32.64
CA LYS A 156 19.56 35.68 32.94
C LYS A 156 18.33 35.04 32.32
N ASN A 157 18.52 33.85 31.74
CA ASN A 157 17.48 33.07 31.04
C ASN A 157 16.93 33.77 29.78
N SER A 158 17.65 34.74 29.20
CA SER A 158 17.36 35.21 27.85
C SER A 158 17.73 34.15 26.82
N GLU A 159 17.28 34.34 25.58
CA GLU A 159 17.64 33.47 24.44
C GLU A 159 19.17 33.39 24.28
N GLU A 160 19.85 34.53 24.28
CA GLU A 160 21.30 34.63 24.11
C GLU A 160 22.07 34.00 25.27
N HIS A 161 21.55 34.09 26.50
CA HIS A 161 22.15 33.43 27.66
C HIS A 161 22.05 31.90 27.55
N ILE A 162 20.88 31.39 27.21
CA ILE A 162 20.65 29.95 27.02
C ILE A 162 21.51 29.42 25.87
N GLU A 163 21.52 30.10 24.73
CA GLU A 163 22.36 29.73 23.59
C GLU A 163 23.85 29.74 23.94
N ALA A 164 24.27 30.65 24.82
CA ALA A 164 25.63 30.67 25.32
C ALA A 164 25.96 29.39 26.11
N GLN A 165 25.07 28.96 27.01
CA GLN A 165 25.22 27.72 27.79
C GLN A 165 25.18 26.46 26.91
N ILE A 166 24.36 26.44 25.86
CA ILE A 166 24.34 25.33 24.89
C ILE A 166 25.69 25.28 24.14
N ARG A 167 26.21 26.43 23.72
CA ARG A 167 27.50 26.52 23.01
C ARG A 167 28.68 26.08 23.86
N THR A 168 28.71 26.42 25.15
CA THR A 168 29.78 25.94 26.06
C THR A 168 29.69 24.43 26.25
N ALA A 169 28.48 23.87 26.37
CA ALA A 169 28.26 22.43 26.46
C ALA A 169 28.77 21.69 25.21
N TYR A 170 28.47 22.19 24.00
CA TYR A 170 29.04 21.63 22.77
C TYR A 170 30.56 21.70 22.74
N ASN A 171 31.16 22.84 23.10
CA ASN A 171 32.63 22.94 23.13
C ASN A 171 33.29 21.90 24.04
N GLN A 172 32.66 21.53 25.15
CA GLN A 172 33.12 20.44 26.01
C GLN A 172 32.97 19.06 25.35
N LEU A 173 31.84 18.80 24.65
CA LEU A 173 31.67 17.59 23.86
C LEU A 173 32.76 17.45 22.80
N GLU A 174 33.06 18.53 22.08
CA GLU A 174 34.06 18.57 21.01
C GLU A 174 35.50 18.38 21.53
N SER A 175 35.79 18.81 22.77
CA SER A 175 37.09 18.57 23.41
C SER A 175 37.26 17.16 23.97
N GLY A 176 36.32 16.24 23.72
CA GLY A 176 36.35 14.86 24.21
C GLY A 176 35.82 14.68 25.63
N ARG A 177 35.30 15.74 26.28
CA ARG A 177 34.64 15.67 27.60
C ARG A 177 33.16 15.35 27.46
N THR A 178 32.87 14.18 26.90
CA THR A 178 31.52 13.77 26.48
C THR A 178 30.51 13.72 27.65
N GLY A 179 30.91 13.20 28.82
CA GLY A 179 30.04 13.12 30.00
C GLY A 179 29.68 14.48 30.60
N ASP A 180 30.68 15.35 30.79
CA ASP A 180 30.48 16.71 31.33
C ASP A 180 29.67 17.56 30.36
N GLY A 181 30.05 17.55 29.08
CA GLY A 181 29.38 18.32 28.04
C GLY A 181 27.92 17.91 27.88
N PHE A 182 27.62 16.60 27.92
CA PHE A 182 26.23 16.13 27.85
C PHE A 182 25.42 16.53 29.09
N THR A 183 26.02 16.45 30.29
CA THR A 183 25.37 16.89 31.52
C THR A 183 25.04 18.38 31.47
N ARG A 184 25.98 19.20 31.01
CA ARG A 184 25.81 20.66 30.86
C ARG A 184 24.77 20.99 29.79
N LEU A 185 24.77 20.28 28.67
CA LEU A 185 23.78 20.43 27.60
C LEU A 185 22.36 20.17 28.13
N ARG A 186 22.17 19.08 28.86
CA ARG A 186 20.88 18.75 29.48
C ARG A 186 20.41 19.81 30.47
N GLN A 187 21.33 20.37 31.26
CA GLN A 187 21.00 21.44 32.19
C GLN A 187 20.55 22.70 31.44
N ALA A 188 21.31 23.15 30.44
CA ALA A 188 20.98 24.32 29.64
C ALA A 188 19.63 24.17 28.92
N LEU A 189 19.34 22.98 28.38
CA LEU A 189 18.04 22.68 27.77
C LEU A 189 16.90 22.66 28.78
N ALA A 190 17.13 22.15 30.00
CA ALA A 190 16.14 22.20 31.08
C ALA A 190 15.88 23.64 31.55
N GLU A 191 16.92 24.48 31.60
CA GLU A 191 16.78 25.92 31.87
C GLU A 191 15.94 26.60 30.77
N ALA A 192 16.19 26.26 29.49
CA ALA A 192 15.36 26.71 28.38
C ALA A 192 13.90 26.27 28.53
N ALA A 193 13.66 25.02 28.92
CA ALA A 193 12.33 24.46 29.15
C ALA A 193 11.57 25.11 30.30
N ALA A 194 12.28 25.64 31.30
CA ALA A 194 11.69 26.37 32.41
C ALA A 194 11.29 27.81 32.04
N THR A 195 11.63 28.28 30.84
CA THR A 195 11.21 29.59 30.32
C THR A 195 9.90 29.50 29.54
N LYS A 196 9.36 30.66 29.12
CA LYS A 196 8.23 30.74 28.19
C LYS A 196 8.67 30.88 26.71
N LEU A 197 9.95 30.66 26.42
CA LEU A 197 10.50 30.76 25.06
C LEU A 197 10.25 29.47 24.27
N HIS A 198 8.99 29.08 24.12
CA HIS A 198 8.61 27.74 23.61
C HIS A 198 9.23 27.41 22.24
N ALA A 199 9.23 28.36 21.30
CA ALA A 199 9.86 28.19 19.98
C ALA A 199 11.36 27.92 20.09
N LEU A 200 12.08 28.70 20.90
CA LEU A 200 13.50 28.50 21.17
C LEU A 200 13.76 27.15 21.82
N THR A 201 13.00 26.79 22.86
CA THR A 201 13.14 25.52 23.56
C THR A 201 13.05 24.34 22.59
N LEU A 202 12.01 24.29 21.76
CA LEU A 202 11.84 23.21 20.79
C LEU A 202 12.96 23.19 19.75
N ARG A 203 13.34 24.35 19.21
CA ARG A 203 14.47 24.46 18.27
C ARG A 203 15.76 23.89 18.85
N LEU A 204 16.12 24.29 20.08
CA LEU A 204 17.35 23.84 20.75
C LEU A 204 17.34 22.33 21.03
N TYR A 205 16.21 21.77 21.48
CA TYR A 205 16.08 20.32 21.64
C TYR A 205 16.21 19.58 20.30
N THR A 206 15.54 20.06 19.25
CA THR A 206 15.61 19.47 17.90
C THR A 206 17.02 19.48 17.33
N GLU A 207 17.71 20.62 17.41
CA GLU A 207 19.11 20.76 16.99
C GLU A 207 20.02 19.82 17.79
N ALA A 208 19.81 19.73 19.10
CA ALA A 208 20.58 18.86 19.98
C ALA A 208 20.40 17.38 19.64
N VAL A 209 19.17 16.92 19.46
CA VAL A 209 18.92 15.54 19.08
C VAL A 209 19.52 15.22 17.71
N ARG A 210 19.30 16.06 16.69
CA ARG A 210 19.86 15.82 15.35
C ARG A 210 21.38 15.71 15.38
N ALA A 211 22.05 16.56 16.18
CA ALA A 211 23.49 16.47 16.37
C ALA A 211 23.91 15.13 17.00
N PHE A 212 23.18 14.65 18.01
CA PHE A 212 23.48 13.37 18.65
C PHE A 212 23.24 12.18 17.71
N MET A 213 22.13 12.17 16.96
CA MET A 213 21.82 11.14 15.95
C MET A 213 22.90 11.06 14.86
N GLN A 214 23.34 12.21 14.32
CA GLN A 214 24.38 12.27 13.29
C GLN A 214 25.74 11.73 13.76
N ASN A 215 25.98 11.67 15.06
CA ASN A 215 27.18 11.11 15.66
C ASN A 215 26.97 9.69 16.23
N GLY A 216 25.81 9.06 15.98
CA GLY A 216 25.48 7.72 16.48
C GLY A 216 25.21 7.65 17.99
N LEU A 217 25.01 8.79 18.65
CA LEU A 217 24.79 8.89 20.10
C LEU A 217 23.29 8.74 20.44
N ASN A 218 22.70 7.62 20.03
CA ASN A 218 21.25 7.41 20.07
C ASN A 218 20.67 7.40 21.50
N ASP A 219 21.41 6.90 22.50
CA ASP A 219 20.97 6.95 23.90
C ASP A 219 20.85 8.38 24.42
N GLY A 220 21.79 9.24 24.03
CA GLY A 220 21.75 10.66 24.38
C GLY A 220 20.57 11.36 23.70
N ALA A 221 20.32 11.08 22.42
CA ALA A 221 19.16 11.57 21.69
C ALA A 221 17.83 11.15 22.35
N ALA A 222 17.71 9.88 22.78
CA ALA A 222 16.54 9.37 23.49
C ALA A 222 16.26 10.17 24.78
N ILE A 223 17.28 10.36 25.61
CA ILE A 223 17.17 11.14 26.86
C ILE A 223 16.71 12.57 26.58
N LEU A 224 17.23 13.20 25.53
CA LEU A 224 16.86 14.56 25.16
C LEU A 224 15.41 14.66 24.69
N PHE A 225 14.91 13.69 23.92
CA PHE A 225 13.48 13.63 23.57
C PHE A 225 12.58 13.47 24.79
N ASP A 226 12.91 12.55 25.70
CA ASP A 226 12.13 12.35 26.92
C ASP A 226 12.04 13.62 27.77
N GLN A 227 13.13 14.40 27.83
CA GLN A 227 13.13 15.70 28.50
C GLN A 227 12.30 16.75 27.77
N ALA A 228 12.40 16.81 26.44
CA ALA A 228 11.63 17.75 25.63
C ALA A 228 10.11 17.48 25.75
N LEU A 229 9.70 16.21 25.75
CA LEU A 229 8.30 15.79 25.91
C LEU A 229 7.70 16.16 27.27
N GLN A 230 8.53 16.41 28.29
CA GLN A 230 8.11 16.88 29.61
C GLN A 230 7.99 18.41 29.69
N ALA A 231 8.51 19.15 28.70
CA ALA A 231 8.50 20.61 28.70
C ALA A 231 7.13 21.15 28.28
N ASP A 232 6.69 22.26 28.88
CA ASP A 232 5.45 22.95 28.50
C ASP A 232 5.41 23.35 27.01
N ALA A 233 6.58 23.50 26.38
CA ALA A 233 6.74 23.89 24.99
C ALA A 233 6.06 22.92 23.99
N ILE A 234 5.92 21.63 24.32
CA ILE A 234 5.24 20.66 23.44
C ILE A 234 3.74 20.90 23.29
N ASN A 235 3.14 21.69 24.20
CA ASN A 235 1.74 22.08 24.13
C ASN A 235 1.55 23.48 23.51
N ALA A 236 2.62 24.14 23.08
CA ALA A 236 2.57 25.48 22.53
C ALA A 236 2.21 25.47 21.04
N ASP A 237 1.43 26.46 20.60
CA ASP A 237 1.08 26.64 19.20
C ASP A 237 2.18 27.40 18.44
N VAL A 238 3.32 26.74 18.22
CA VAL A 238 4.49 27.27 17.51
C VAL A 238 4.92 26.35 16.37
N LYS A 239 5.50 26.92 15.31
CA LYS A 239 5.87 26.17 14.09
C LYS A 239 7.02 25.17 14.32
N GLU A 240 7.90 25.45 15.28
CA GLU A 240 9.05 24.61 15.64
C GLU A 240 8.62 23.24 16.19
N LEU A 241 7.35 23.10 16.60
CA LEU A 241 6.76 21.83 16.98
C LEU A 241 6.73 20.84 15.80
N ALA A 242 6.57 21.34 14.56
CA ALA A 242 6.62 20.51 13.36
C ALA A 242 8.01 19.87 13.17
N ASP A 243 9.08 20.68 13.24
CA ASP A 243 10.46 20.20 13.11
C ASP A 243 10.85 19.25 14.25
N PHE A 244 10.33 19.49 15.47
CA PHE A 244 10.53 18.63 16.62
C PHE A 244 9.93 17.24 16.40
N TYR A 245 8.65 17.16 16.02
CA TYR A 245 8.03 15.86 15.75
C TYR A 245 8.64 15.15 14.54
N LEU A 246 9.08 15.89 13.52
CA LEU A 246 9.79 15.31 12.38
C LEU A 246 11.11 14.66 12.83
N ALA A 247 11.94 15.39 13.58
CA ALA A 247 13.19 14.85 14.10
C ALA A 247 12.95 13.66 15.05
N TYR A 248 11.85 13.69 15.83
CA TYR A 248 11.50 12.57 16.68
C TYR A 248 11.07 11.33 15.88
N ALA A 249 10.30 11.53 14.82
CA ALA A 249 9.94 10.45 13.91
C ALA A 249 11.18 9.85 13.23
N GLU A 250 12.08 10.69 12.71
CA GLU A 250 13.35 10.25 12.12
C GLU A 250 14.20 9.44 13.10
N PHE A 251 14.30 9.87 14.36
CA PHE A 251 14.97 9.11 15.40
C PHE A 251 14.36 7.74 15.63
N ARG A 252 13.02 7.67 15.73
CA ARG A 252 12.29 6.40 15.90
C ARG A 252 12.42 5.47 14.70
N THR A 253 12.76 5.98 13.51
CA THR A 253 13.13 5.17 12.36
C THR A 253 14.57 4.64 12.45
N LEU A 254 15.50 5.37 13.08
CA LEU A 254 16.90 4.95 13.23
C LEU A 254 17.14 3.92 14.33
N VAL A 255 16.30 3.89 15.37
CA VAL A 255 16.40 2.91 16.46
C VAL A 255 15.36 1.81 16.30
N PRO A 256 15.62 0.56 16.72
CA PRO A 256 14.64 -0.52 16.59
C PRO A 256 13.29 -0.15 17.22
N ASP A 257 12.25 -0.04 16.39
CA ASP A 257 10.90 0.33 16.81
C ASP A 257 9.88 -0.69 16.27
N PRO A 258 9.79 -1.88 16.89
CA PRO A 258 8.91 -2.96 16.40
C PRO A 258 7.42 -2.58 16.42
N GLN A 259 7.04 -1.52 17.13
CA GLN A 259 5.67 -1.02 17.19
C GLN A 259 5.40 0.12 16.19
N GLN A 260 6.40 0.51 15.39
CA GLN A 260 6.27 1.55 14.36
C GLN A 260 5.74 2.89 14.90
N HIS A 261 6.17 3.31 16.10
CA HIS A 261 5.73 4.58 16.68
C HIS A 261 6.15 5.81 15.85
N PHE A 262 7.06 5.65 14.88
CA PHE A 262 7.39 6.70 13.93
C PHE A 262 6.19 7.15 13.08
N VAL A 263 5.25 6.25 12.73
CA VAL A 263 4.09 6.58 11.87
C VAL A 263 3.20 7.67 12.48
N PRO A 264 2.72 7.58 13.73
CA PRO A 264 1.95 8.66 14.34
C PRO A 264 2.78 9.94 14.53
N LEU A 265 4.10 9.85 14.75
CA LEU A 265 4.97 11.03 14.89
C LEU A 265 5.11 11.79 13.58
N TYR A 266 5.36 11.08 12.46
CA TYR A 266 5.34 11.71 11.14
C TYR A 266 3.96 12.30 10.83
N SER A 267 2.87 11.62 11.18
CA SER A 267 1.51 12.14 10.97
C SER A 267 1.27 13.43 11.75
N MET A 268 1.75 13.52 13.00
CA MET A 268 1.72 14.77 13.76
C MET A 268 2.56 15.85 13.09
N ALA A 269 3.78 15.52 12.66
CA ALA A 269 4.68 16.46 11.99
C ALA A 269 4.07 17.00 10.70
N THR A 270 3.60 16.13 9.79
CA THR A 270 3.04 16.52 8.49
C THR A 270 1.75 17.34 8.64
N ASN A 271 0.89 17.02 9.62
CA ASN A 271 -0.28 17.86 9.95
C ASN A 271 0.12 19.26 10.44
N LEU A 272 1.19 19.37 11.22
CA LEU A 272 1.72 20.68 11.64
C LEU A 272 2.36 21.42 10.46
N TYR A 273 3.08 20.72 9.56
CA TYR A 273 3.60 21.35 8.34
C TYR A 273 2.47 21.87 7.45
N ASP A 274 1.39 21.11 7.25
CA ASP A 274 0.20 21.59 6.53
C ASP A 274 -0.37 22.84 7.23
N LYS A 275 -0.57 22.78 8.56
CA LYS A 275 -1.09 23.92 9.33
C LYS A 275 -0.27 25.21 9.16
N TYR A 276 1.05 25.12 9.23
CA TYR A 276 1.93 26.30 9.29
C TYR A 276 2.45 26.78 7.95
N TYR A 277 2.65 25.88 6.99
CA TYR A 277 3.26 26.18 5.70
C TYR A 277 2.27 25.97 4.53
N GLY A 278 1.23 25.15 4.72
CA GLY A 278 0.17 24.88 3.74
C GLY A 278 0.38 23.62 2.89
N ARG A 279 -0.72 23.10 2.34
CA ARG A 279 -0.81 21.84 1.56
C ARG A 279 0.09 21.74 0.32
N GLU A 280 0.56 22.86 -0.21
CA GLU A 280 1.41 22.92 -1.42
C GLU A 280 2.82 23.45 -1.13
N SER A 281 3.24 23.46 0.14
CA SER A 281 4.55 23.99 0.56
C SER A 281 5.70 22.99 0.33
N ALA A 282 6.89 23.51 0.10
CA ALA A 282 8.10 22.69 -0.03
C ALA A 282 8.50 22.03 1.30
N GLU A 283 8.15 22.66 2.43
CA GLU A 283 8.35 22.15 3.77
C GLU A 283 7.49 20.92 4.03
N LEU A 284 6.22 20.94 3.62
CA LEU A 284 5.37 19.76 3.71
C LEU A 284 5.89 18.62 2.83
N ILE A 285 6.27 18.92 1.57
CA ILE A 285 6.89 17.94 0.66
C ILE A 285 8.09 17.26 1.32
N HIS A 286 8.94 18.02 2.00
CA HIS A 286 10.10 17.45 2.70
C HIS A 286 9.68 16.48 3.82
N ALA A 287 8.71 16.86 4.64
CA ALA A 287 8.24 16.03 5.75
C ALA A 287 7.53 14.76 5.25
N THR A 288 6.74 14.86 4.19
CA THR A 288 6.05 13.71 3.58
C THR A 288 7.01 12.80 2.80
N ASP A 289 8.05 13.33 2.16
CA ASP A 289 9.17 12.56 1.54
C ASP A 289 9.87 11.68 2.58
N LYS A 290 10.12 12.22 3.78
CA LYS A 290 10.67 11.46 4.90
C LYS A 290 9.72 10.36 5.41
N LEU A 291 8.43 10.66 5.52
CA LEU A 291 7.42 9.66 5.88
C LEU A 291 7.38 8.53 4.83
N ALA A 292 7.32 8.88 3.54
CA ALA A 292 7.28 7.91 2.45
C ALA A 292 8.54 7.01 2.45
N SER A 293 9.72 7.59 2.65
CA SER A 293 10.98 6.85 2.79
C SER A 293 10.95 5.88 3.99
N ALA A 294 10.44 6.32 5.14
CA ALA A 294 10.33 5.47 6.34
C ALA A 294 9.32 4.32 6.16
N LEU A 295 8.18 4.59 5.50
CA LEU A 295 7.19 3.57 5.15
C LEU A 295 7.75 2.55 4.15
N SER A 296 8.47 3.02 3.13
CA SER A 296 9.16 2.18 2.15
C SER A 296 10.16 1.24 2.82
N GLY A 297 10.96 1.75 3.77
CA GLY A 297 11.96 0.96 4.51
C GLY A 297 11.39 -0.23 5.30
N ILE A 298 10.15 -0.13 5.79
CA ILE A 298 9.47 -1.25 6.45
C ILE A 298 8.63 -2.11 5.50
N GLY A 299 8.64 -1.80 4.20
CA GLY A 299 7.93 -2.52 3.15
C GLY A 299 6.50 -2.05 2.90
N GLN A 300 6.05 -0.92 3.46
CA GLN A 300 4.72 -0.34 3.16
C GLN A 300 4.75 0.50 1.87
N TYR A 301 5.14 -0.14 0.77
CA TYR A 301 5.38 0.53 -0.51
C TYR A 301 4.15 1.18 -1.12
N GLY A 302 2.95 0.61 -0.94
CA GLY A 302 1.72 1.17 -1.48
C GLY A 302 1.41 2.53 -0.86
N THR A 303 1.36 2.58 0.47
CA THR A 303 1.18 3.82 1.23
C THR A 303 2.28 4.84 0.93
N ALA A 304 3.54 4.38 0.86
CA ALA A 304 4.68 5.24 0.56
C ALA A 304 4.56 5.87 -0.83
N PHE A 305 4.17 5.07 -1.82
CA PHE A 305 4.04 5.50 -3.21
C PHE A 305 2.98 6.59 -3.36
N ASP A 306 1.82 6.47 -2.71
CA ASP A 306 0.78 7.50 -2.84
C ASP A 306 1.17 8.83 -2.24
N VAL A 307 1.81 8.79 -1.06
CA VAL A 307 2.37 9.99 -0.42
C VAL A 307 3.39 10.64 -1.36
N GLU A 308 4.28 9.85 -1.95
CA GLU A 308 5.35 10.37 -2.81
C GLU A 308 4.85 10.79 -4.19
N LYS A 309 3.79 10.16 -4.71
CA LYS A 309 3.12 10.53 -5.96
C LYS A 309 2.45 11.88 -5.80
N ARG A 310 1.80 12.09 -4.65
CA ARG A 310 1.25 13.41 -4.31
C ARG A 310 2.34 14.46 -4.21
N ASN A 311 3.46 14.14 -3.56
CA ASN A 311 4.63 15.01 -3.51
C ASN A 311 5.13 15.35 -4.92
N TYR A 312 5.16 14.38 -5.83
CA TYR A 312 5.62 14.57 -7.19
C TYR A 312 4.72 15.51 -7.98
N GLU A 313 3.40 15.34 -7.88
CA GLU A 313 2.42 16.24 -8.50
C GLU A 313 2.56 17.68 -7.99
N VAL A 314 2.69 17.86 -6.67
CA VAL A 314 2.87 19.19 -6.07
C VAL A 314 4.22 19.78 -6.47
N ALA A 315 5.30 19.00 -6.48
CA ALA A 315 6.63 19.45 -6.90
C ALA A 315 6.66 19.86 -8.38
N LEU A 316 6.02 19.09 -9.27
CA LEU A 316 5.86 19.46 -10.68
C LEU A 316 5.13 20.80 -10.83
N LYS A 317 4.04 20.99 -10.09
CA LYS A 317 3.22 22.20 -10.13
C LYS A 317 3.94 23.44 -9.57
N THR A 318 4.68 23.28 -8.48
CA THR A 318 5.21 24.41 -7.68
C THR A 318 6.69 24.70 -7.95
N LEU A 319 7.50 23.66 -8.19
CA LEU A 319 8.95 23.76 -8.38
C LEU A 319 9.36 23.58 -9.86
N GLY A 320 8.51 22.93 -10.66
CA GLY A 320 8.77 22.61 -12.06
C GLY A 320 9.52 21.28 -12.26
N GLU A 321 9.54 20.80 -13.50
CA GLU A 321 10.11 19.50 -13.85
C GLU A 321 11.65 19.43 -13.84
N ASP A 322 12.32 20.58 -13.87
CA ASP A 322 13.79 20.71 -13.91
C ASP A 322 14.40 21.09 -12.54
N ASN A 323 13.60 20.98 -11.48
CA ASN A 323 14.05 21.17 -10.11
C ASN A 323 14.65 19.89 -9.52
N THR A 324 15.76 20.01 -8.80
CA THR A 324 16.47 18.88 -8.20
C THR A 324 15.66 18.17 -7.11
N VAL A 325 14.73 18.85 -6.45
CA VAL A 325 13.77 18.25 -5.50
C VAL A 325 12.76 17.38 -6.26
N THR A 326 12.23 17.86 -7.38
CA THR A 326 11.34 17.07 -8.25
C THR A 326 12.02 15.78 -8.72
N TRP A 327 13.31 15.85 -9.07
CA TRP A 327 14.08 14.66 -9.46
C TRP A 327 14.37 13.71 -8.30
N ARG A 328 14.49 14.21 -7.07
CA ARG A 328 14.63 13.36 -5.88
C ARG A 328 13.34 12.57 -5.62
N ILE A 329 12.20 13.23 -5.64
CA ILE A 329 10.89 12.62 -5.43
C ILE A 329 10.60 11.57 -6.52
N ALA A 330 10.87 11.90 -7.78
CA ALA A 330 10.73 10.94 -8.88
C ALA A 330 11.63 9.70 -8.72
N ASN A 331 12.83 9.88 -8.16
CA ASN A 331 13.77 8.79 -7.88
C ASN A 331 13.26 7.90 -6.73
N ASN A 332 12.67 8.49 -5.69
CA ASN A 332 12.05 7.74 -4.59
C ASN A 332 10.82 6.94 -5.08
N LEU A 333 10.00 7.51 -5.97
CA LEU A 333 8.92 6.77 -6.62
C LEU A 333 9.42 5.55 -7.40
N ALA A 334 10.50 5.71 -8.16
CA ALA A 334 11.13 4.60 -8.87
C ALA A 334 11.62 3.51 -7.90
N ASP A 335 12.20 3.91 -6.77
CA ASP A 335 12.63 2.98 -5.71
C ASP A 335 11.46 2.17 -5.13
N MET A 336 10.34 2.83 -4.83
CA MET A 336 9.12 2.18 -4.35
C MET A 336 8.54 1.21 -5.39
N LEU A 337 8.53 1.58 -6.68
CA LEU A 337 8.10 0.69 -7.76
C LEU A 337 9.01 -0.54 -7.89
N ARG A 338 10.33 -0.37 -7.71
CA ARG A 338 11.28 -1.48 -7.70
C ARG A 338 11.05 -2.40 -6.49
N GLY A 339 10.83 -1.82 -5.31
CA GLY A 339 10.46 -2.56 -4.10
C GLY A 339 9.14 -3.32 -4.23
N LEU A 340 8.21 -2.80 -5.05
CA LEU A 340 6.98 -3.49 -5.47
C LEU A 340 7.20 -4.56 -6.56
N GLY A 341 8.45 -4.82 -6.97
CA GLY A 341 8.77 -5.79 -8.02
C GLY A 341 8.35 -5.33 -9.42
N SER A 342 8.21 -4.02 -9.67
CA SER A 342 7.89 -3.43 -10.97
C SER A 342 9.10 -2.69 -11.58
N PRO A 343 10.23 -3.38 -11.85
CA PRO A 343 11.48 -2.74 -12.25
C PRO A 343 11.39 -2.05 -13.63
N ARG A 344 10.48 -2.48 -14.52
CA ARG A 344 10.25 -1.82 -15.80
C ARG A 344 9.69 -0.41 -15.64
N ARG A 345 8.66 -0.25 -14.82
CA ARG A 345 8.07 1.07 -14.53
C ARG A 345 9.07 1.96 -13.76
N ALA A 346 9.85 1.38 -12.84
CA ALA A 346 10.94 2.09 -12.17
C ALA A 346 12.01 2.58 -13.16
N LEU A 347 12.36 1.75 -14.14
CA LEU A 347 13.34 2.08 -15.19
C LEU A 347 12.94 3.31 -16.01
N ASP A 348 11.65 3.47 -16.32
CA ASP A 348 11.16 4.63 -17.08
C ASP A 348 11.43 5.95 -16.32
N TYR A 349 11.20 5.98 -15.00
CA TYR A 349 11.55 7.12 -14.15
C TYR A 349 13.06 7.32 -14.06
N ASP A 350 13.82 6.25 -13.76
CA ASP A 350 15.26 6.33 -13.52
C ASP A 350 16.02 6.79 -14.78
N LEU A 351 15.63 6.37 -15.99
CA LEU A 351 16.23 6.82 -17.25
C LEU A 351 15.98 8.32 -17.50
N ALA A 352 14.75 8.79 -17.29
CA ALA A 352 14.41 10.20 -17.45
C ALA A 352 15.21 11.09 -16.47
N ILE A 353 15.35 10.65 -15.22
CA ILE A 353 16.11 11.36 -14.19
C ILE A 353 17.62 11.32 -14.49
N LEU A 354 18.14 10.18 -14.95
CA LEU A 354 19.54 10.01 -15.32
C LEU A 354 19.96 11.04 -16.38
N GLU A 355 19.14 11.22 -17.41
CA GLU A 355 19.42 12.21 -18.45
C GLU A 355 19.51 13.64 -17.85
N LYS A 356 18.54 14.02 -17.02
CA LYS A 356 18.50 15.34 -16.38
C LYS A 356 19.70 15.57 -15.45
N ARG A 357 20.04 14.60 -14.59
CA ARG A 357 21.18 14.70 -13.66
C ARG A 357 22.52 14.72 -14.38
N ARG A 358 22.69 13.91 -15.44
CA ARG A 358 23.90 13.94 -16.27
C ARG A 358 24.11 15.31 -16.91
N ASN A 359 23.04 15.93 -17.42
CA ASN A 359 23.13 17.26 -18.04
C ASN A 359 23.41 18.37 -17.02
N HIS A 360 22.89 18.26 -15.80
CA HIS A 360 23.04 19.28 -14.77
C HIS A 360 24.33 19.18 -13.95
N TYR A 361 24.67 17.97 -13.47
CA TYR A 361 25.83 17.74 -12.60
C TYR A 361 27.08 17.27 -13.35
N GLY A 362 26.93 16.77 -14.58
CA GLY A 362 27.98 16.07 -15.31
C GLY A 362 27.98 14.56 -15.07
N LEU A 363 28.79 13.84 -15.85
CA LEU A 363 28.90 12.38 -15.79
C LEU A 363 29.56 11.90 -14.49
N ASP A 364 30.63 12.56 -14.06
CA ASP A 364 31.48 12.16 -12.92
C ASP A 364 30.99 12.76 -11.59
N HIS A 365 29.68 12.69 -11.33
CA HIS A 365 29.07 13.25 -10.14
C HIS A 365 28.27 12.21 -9.35
N PHE A 366 28.29 12.30 -8.02
CA PHE A 366 27.61 11.36 -7.12
C PHE A 366 26.11 11.20 -7.43
N ASN A 367 25.38 12.29 -7.67
CA ASN A 367 23.96 12.21 -8.01
C ASN A 367 23.69 11.51 -9.36
N THR A 368 24.64 11.56 -10.31
CA THR A 368 24.57 10.80 -11.57
C THR A 368 24.83 9.33 -11.29
N LEU A 369 25.84 9.00 -10.47
CA LEU A 369 26.12 7.63 -10.02
C LEU A 369 24.89 6.95 -9.41
N VAL A 370 24.14 7.65 -8.55
CA VAL A 370 22.90 7.11 -7.94
C VAL A 370 21.90 6.66 -9.02
N SER A 371 21.66 7.48 -10.05
CA SER A 371 20.70 7.13 -11.12
C SER A 371 21.22 6.03 -12.04
N VAL A 372 22.53 6.00 -12.32
CA VAL A 372 23.17 4.91 -13.10
C VAL A 372 23.05 3.59 -12.34
N ASN A 373 23.30 3.59 -11.02
CA ASN A 373 23.19 2.40 -10.18
C ASN A 373 21.75 1.87 -10.14
N ASN A 374 20.76 2.75 -9.94
CA ASN A 374 19.35 2.34 -9.94
C ASN A 374 18.92 1.78 -11.30
N THR A 375 19.38 2.39 -12.39
CA THR A 375 19.18 1.88 -13.76
C THR A 375 19.78 0.48 -13.92
N ALA A 376 21.00 0.25 -13.43
CA ALA A 376 21.66 -1.05 -13.45
C ALA A 376 20.86 -2.11 -12.68
N LEU A 377 20.36 -1.76 -11.48
CA LEU A 377 19.52 -2.63 -10.66
C LEU A 377 18.21 -2.98 -11.36
N ASN A 378 17.55 -2.01 -12.02
CA ASN A 378 16.31 -2.29 -12.77
C ASN A 378 16.57 -3.28 -13.92
N TYR A 379 17.64 -3.11 -14.69
CA TYR A 379 18.00 -4.06 -15.75
C TYR A 379 18.39 -5.44 -15.20
N LEU A 380 19.08 -5.47 -14.06
CA LEU A 380 19.42 -6.71 -13.36
C LEU A 380 18.15 -7.47 -12.95
N ASP A 381 17.18 -6.77 -12.36
CA ASP A 381 15.90 -7.36 -11.96
C ASP A 381 15.06 -7.81 -13.16
N LEU A 382 15.14 -7.10 -14.30
CA LEU A 382 14.53 -7.51 -15.57
C LEU A 382 15.23 -8.70 -16.25
N GLY A 383 16.38 -9.14 -15.76
CA GLY A 383 17.19 -10.20 -16.37
C GLY A 383 17.96 -9.77 -17.63
N ASP A 384 17.99 -8.48 -17.96
CA ASP A 384 18.83 -7.94 -19.02
C ASP A 384 20.24 -7.69 -18.50
N TYR A 385 20.99 -8.78 -18.33
CA TYR A 385 22.32 -8.73 -17.74
C TYR A 385 23.33 -7.95 -18.59
N GLY A 386 23.10 -7.82 -19.91
CA GLY A 386 23.96 -7.04 -20.79
C GLY A 386 23.90 -5.55 -20.47
N GLU A 387 22.69 -5.00 -20.36
CA GLU A 387 22.50 -3.61 -19.97
C GLU A 387 22.85 -3.38 -18.49
N ALA A 388 22.49 -4.30 -17.59
CA ALA A 388 22.88 -4.22 -16.19
C ALA A 388 24.40 -4.10 -16.04
N ARG A 389 25.15 -4.97 -16.73
CA ARG A 389 26.61 -4.98 -16.75
C ARG A 389 27.19 -3.67 -17.29
N ARG A 390 26.60 -3.11 -18.36
CA ARG A 390 27.00 -1.83 -18.97
C ARG A 390 26.86 -0.67 -17.99
N TYR A 391 25.74 -0.59 -17.27
CA TYR A 391 25.53 0.47 -16.28
C TYR A 391 26.35 0.28 -15.00
N PHE A 392 26.61 -0.95 -14.55
CA PHE A 392 27.54 -1.19 -13.44
C PHE A 392 29.00 -0.83 -13.79
N ASP A 393 29.46 -1.05 -15.03
CA ASP A 393 30.77 -0.53 -15.49
C ASP A 393 30.83 0.99 -15.42
N GLN A 394 29.74 1.65 -15.83
CA GLN A 394 29.65 3.10 -15.74
C GLN A 394 29.66 3.57 -14.28
N CYS A 395 29.01 2.85 -13.37
CA CYS A 395 29.07 3.14 -11.94
C CYS A 395 30.50 3.02 -11.41
N LEU A 396 31.20 1.94 -11.73
CA LEU A 396 32.59 1.71 -11.32
C LEU A 396 33.52 2.81 -11.86
N SER A 397 33.35 3.22 -13.12
CA SER A 397 34.08 4.34 -13.70
C SER A 397 33.85 5.63 -12.91
N ILE A 398 32.60 5.99 -12.63
CA ILE A 398 32.27 7.21 -11.89
C ILE A 398 32.81 7.14 -10.45
N ALA A 399 32.64 6.01 -9.76
CA ALA A 399 33.14 5.79 -8.40
C ALA A 399 34.67 5.95 -8.32
N THR A 400 35.39 5.43 -9.33
CA THR A 400 36.85 5.56 -9.46
C THR A 400 37.27 7.02 -9.64
N GLN A 401 36.53 7.80 -10.43
CA GLN A 401 36.82 9.23 -10.61
C GLN A 401 36.55 10.04 -9.33
N ILE A 402 35.49 9.67 -8.57
CA ILE A 402 35.17 10.32 -7.29
C ILE A 402 36.20 9.96 -6.19
N GLY A 403 36.82 8.78 -6.30
CA GLY A 403 37.86 8.33 -5.36
C GLY A 403 37.30 7.76 -4.05
N ASP A 404 36.10 7.20 -4.07
CA ASP A 404 35.48 6.58 -2.88
C ASP A 404 35.69 5.06 -2.88
N GLU A 405 36.69 4.58 -2.12
CA GLU A 405 37.10 3.18 -2.06
C GLU A 405 35.96 2.22 -1.68
N ALA A 406 35.06 2.64 -0.78
CA ALA A 406 33.93 1.81 -0.36
C ALA A 406 32.93 1.61 -1.51
N THR A 407 32.58 2.69 -2.22
CA THR A 407 31.70 2.60 -3.40
C THR A 407 32.37 1.82 -4.54
N ILE A 408 33.67 1.99 -4.77
CA ILE A 408 34.42 1.21 -5.77
C ILE A 408 34.28 -0.30 -5.48
N GLY A 409 34.59 -0.73 -4.25
CA GLY A 409 34.45 -2.14 -3.86
C GLY A 409 33.02 -2.67 -4.01
N SER A 410 32.01 -1.86 -3.67
CA SER A 410 30.62 -2.24 -3.88
C SER A 410 30.27 -2.39 -5.37
N MET A 411 30.76 -1.51 -6.25
CA MET A 411 30.50 -1.60 -7.69
C MET A 411 31.23 -2.79 -8.32
N GLU A 412 32.46 -3.09 -7.90
CA GLU A 412 33.18 -4.30 -8.31
C GLU A 412 32.41 -5.57 -7.93
N ALA A 413 31.81 -5.61 -6.73
CA ALA A 413 31.00 -6.74 -6.28
C ALA A 413 29.70 -6.90 -7.11
N TRP A 414 29.03 -5.80 -7.47
CA TRP A 414 27.87 -5.84 -8.38
C TRP A 414 28.24 -6.33 -9.78
N VAL A 415 29.40 -5.91 -10.30
CA VAL A 415 29.94 -6.39 -11.57
C VAL A 415 30.21 -7.90 -11.49
N ASP A 416 30.89 -8.38 -10.45
CA ASP A 416 31.19 -9.81 -10.30
C ASP A 416 29.91 -10.63 -10.17
N TYR A 417 28.95 -10.18 -9.35
CA TYR A 417 27.64 -10.81 -9.24
C TYR A 417 26.93 -10.91 -10.61
N THR A 418 26.90 -9.81 -11.37
CA THR A 418 26.24 -9.76 -12.69
C THR A 418 26.91 -10.71 -13.69
N ASP A 419 28.24 -10.77 -13.70
CA ASP A 419 29.00 -11.72 -14.54
C ASP A 419 28.69 -13.19 -14.17
N LEU A 420 28.46 -13.49 -12.89
CA LEU A 420 28.13 -14.84 -12.42
C LEU A 420 26.70 -15.25 -12.81
N VAL A 421 25.69 -14.39 -12.54
CA VAL A 421 24.29 -14.72 -12.86
C VAL A 421 24.01 -14.77 -14.36
N SER A 422 24.74 -14.01 -15.16
CA SER A 422 24.67 -14.04 -16.63
C SER A 422 25.34 -15.27 -17.25
N GLY A 423 26.15 -15.99 -16.48
CA GLY A 423 26.97 -17.11 -16.97
C GLY A 423 28.23 -16.68 -17.73
N VAL A 424 28.56 -15.39 -17.77
CA VAL A 424 29.83 -14.88 -18.35
C VAL A 424 31.03 -15.41 -17.56
N LYS A 425 30.91 -15.50 -16.23
CA LYS A 425 31.87 -16.17 -15.35
C LYS A 425 31.25 -17.43 -14.74
N PRO A 426 32.03 -18.51 -14.58
CA PRO A 426 31.56 -19.69 -13.88
C PRO A 426 31.50 -19.46 -12.37
N LEU A 427 30.54 -20.09 -11.69
CA LEU A 427 30.49 -20.16 -10.23
C LEU A 427 31.42 -21.27 -9.71
N ASP A 428 32.73 -21.01 -9.76
CA ASP A 428 33.78 -21.89 -9.23
C ASP A 428 34.03 -21.68 -7.73
N SER A 429 34.97 -22.46 -7.15
CA SER A 429 35.26 -22.39 -5.72
C SER A 429 35.72 -21.02 -5.23
N GLU A 430 36.37 -20.22 -6.08
CA GLU A 430 36.83 -18.88 -5.73
C GLU A 430 35.65 -17.90 -5.74
N ALA A 431 34.81 -17.96 -6.77
CA ALA A 431 33.59 -17.16 -6.87
C ALA A 431 32.62 -17.46 -5.72
N ILE A 432 32.47 -18.74 -5.34
CA ILE A 432 31.67 -19.14 -4.17
C ILE A 432 32.21 -18.46 -2.89
N GLY A 433 33.53 -18.52 -2.66
CA GLY A 433 34.15 -17.90 -1.49
C GLY A 433 33.95 -16.38 -1.45
N ARG A 434 33.97 -15.70 -2.61
CA ARG A 434 33.65 -14.26 -2.69
C ARG A 434 32.19 -13.98 -2.35
N MET A 435 31.23 -14.74 -2.92
CA MET A 435 29.80 -14.58 -2.60
C MET A 435 29.50 -14.87 -1.12
N GLU A 436 30.12 -15.89 -0.52
CA GLU A 436 30.00 -16.18 0.92
C GLU A 436 30.51 -15.00 1.79
N ALA A 437 31.58 -14.34 1.36
CA ALA A 437 32.08 -13.16 2.05
C ALA A 437 31.10 -11.98 1.97
N LEU A 438 30.49 -11.73 0.79
CA LEU A 438 29.48 -10.68 0.61
C LEU A 438 28.27 -10.85 1.54
N ILE A 439 27.89 -12.10 1.85
CA ILE A 439 26.73 -12.39 2.72
C ILE A 439 26.97 -11.96 4.16
N THR A 440 28.22 -11.99 4.63
CA THR A 440 28.57 -11.78 6.04
C THR A 440 29.24 -10.43 6.34
N ASP A 441 29.67 -9.72 5.30
CA ASP A 441 30.29 -8.40 5.42
C ASP A 441 29.24 -7.27 5.33
N GLY A 442 28.97 -6.63 6.46
CA GLY A 442 28.02 -5.52 6.58
C GLY A 442 28.44 -4.23 5.89
N ASN A 443 29.60 -4.18 5.23
CA ASN A 443 29.99 -3.04 4.38
C ASN A 443 29.33 -3.07 2.99
N TYR A 444 28.71 -4.19 2.59
CA TYR A 444 28.01 -4.30 1.32
C TYR A 444 26.51 -4.01 1.45
N PRO A 445 25.85 -3.54 0.37
CA PRO A 445 24.41 -3.33 0.37
C PRO A 445 23.65 -4.64 0.67
N ALA A 446 22.69 -4.60 1.60
CA ALA A 446 21.88 -5.77 1.99
C ALA A 446 21.26 -6.51 0.79
N ILE A 447 20.77 -5.77 -0.22
CA ILE A 447 20.20 -6.35 -1.44
C ILE A 447 21.23 -7.20 -2.21
N LEU A 448 22.49 -6.78 -2.28
CA LEU A 448 23.56 -7.57 -2.92
C LEU A 448 23.85 -8.85 -2.12
N SER A 449 23.97 -8.73 -0.79
CA SER A 449 24.21 -9.87 0.10
C SER A 449 23.09 -10.91 0.00
N MET A 450 21.83 -10.47 -0.06
CA MET A 450 20.68 -11.35 -0.29
C MET A 450 20.74 -12.03 -1.67
N LYS A 451 21.01 -11.27 -2.72
CA LYS A 451 21.15 -11.78 -4.09
C LYS A 451 22.27 -12.81 -4.22
N ALA A 452 23.41 -12.59 -3.54
CA ALA A 452 24.51 -13.55 -3.44
C ALA A 452 24.07 -14.83 -2.71
N ALA A 453 23.33 -14.71 -1.61
CA ALA A 453 22.77 -15.86 -0.90
C ALA A 453 21.78 -16.67 -1.76
N TYR A 454 20.90 -16.02 -2.53
CA TYR A 454 20.02 -16.72 -3.49
C TYR A 454 20.81 -17.43 -4.59
N LEU A 455 21.84 -16.79 -5.15
CA LEU A 455 22.71 -17.41 -6.16
C LEU A 455 23.39 -18.69 -5.64
N LEU A 456 23.91 -18.65 -4.41
CA LEU A 456 24.50 -19.84 -3.77
C LEU A 456 23.46 -20.91 -3.47
N ALA A 457 22.26 -20.51 -3.01
CA ALA A 457 21.16 -21.45 -2.78
C ALA A 457 20.75 -22.20 -4.07
N ASP A 458 20.65 -21.49 -5.19
CA ASP A 458 20.33 -22.10 -6.50
C ASP A 458 21.44 -23.04 -6.98
N TYR A 459 22.71 -22.66 -6.76
CA TYR A 459 23.85 -23.52 -7.03
C TYR A 459 23.81 -24.82 -6.22
N ASP A 460 23.60 -24.72 -4.91
CA ASP A 460 23.51 -25.88 -4.02
C ASP A 460 22.33 -26.79 -4.38
N ALA A 461 21.20 -26.19 -4.74
CA ALA A 461 20.03 -26.92 -5.25
C ALA A 461 20.38 -27.71 -6.52
N GLY A 462 21.11 -27.11 -7.46
CA GLY A 462 21.60 -27.77 -8.67
C GLY A 462 22.61 -28.88 -8.40
N LYS A 463 23.32 -28.85 -7.27
CA LYS A 463 24.20 -29.94 -6.78
C LYS A 463 23.46 -31.00 -5.97
N GLY A 464 22.21 -30.75 -5.59
CA GLY A 464 21.43 -31.63 -4.71
C GLY A 464 21.79 -31.51 -3.23
N ASP A 465 22.49 -30.45 -2.81
CA ASP A 465 22.82 -30.19 -1.40
C ASP A 465 21.71 -29.37 -0.72
N ALA A 466 20.65 -30.06 -0.31
CA ALA A 466 19.49 -29.41 0.33
C ALA A 466 19.85 -28.70 1.65
N GLN A 467 20.87 -29.17 2.38
CA GLN A 467 21.25 -28.57 3.65
C GLN A 467 21.91 -27.21 3.44
N ARG A 468 22.84 -27.12 2.47
CA ARG A 468 23.47 -25.84 2.12
C ARG A 468 22.49 -24.88 1.43
N GLN A 469 21.62 -25.40 0.56
CA GLN A 469 20.55 -24.61 -0.03
C GLN A 469 19.71 -23.92 1.06
N ILE A 470 19.18 -24.67 2.03
CA ILE A 470 18.36 -24.11 3.11
C ILE A 470 19.15 -23.11 3.94
N LYS A 471 20.43 -23.37 4.23
CA LYS A 471 21.30 -22.44 4.97
C LYS A 471 21.41 -21.09 4.25
N HIS A 472 21.71 -21.08 2.95
CA HIS A 472 21.83 -19.83 2.20
C HIS A 472 20.48 -19.10 2.08
N LEU A 473 19.37 -19.82 1.90
CA LEU A 473 18.03 -19.20 1.91
C LEU A 473 17.68 -18.57 3.28
N GLN A 474 18.08 -19.22 4.38
CA GLN A 474 17.94 -18.66 5.73
C GLN A 474 18.76 -17.39 5.91
N GLN A 475 19.97 -17.33 5.34
CA GLN A 475 20.79 -16.11 5.37
C GLN A 475 20.13 -14.98 4.59
N ALA A 476 19.60 -15.25 3.38
CA ALA A 476 18.86 -14.26 2.61
C ALA A 476 17.63 -13.73 3.36
N PHE A 477 16.86 -14.63 4.00
CA PHE A 477 15.72 -14.26 4.82
C PHE A 477 16.11 -13.43 6.04
N SER A 478 17.16 -13.83 6.78
CA SER A 478 17.62 -13.09 7.97
C SER A 478 18.07 -11.68 7.61
N ILE A 479 18.82 -11.50 6.52
CA ILE A 479 19.22 -10.16 6.05
C ILE A 479 17.97 -9.31 5.76
N ALA A 480 16.98 -9.86 5.07
CA ALA A 480 15.73 -9.14 4.77
C ALA A 480 14.94 -8.75 6.04
N ALA A 481 14.83 -9.69 6.98
CA ALA A 481 14.06 -9.51 8.21
C ALA A 481 14.70 -8.50 9.17
N ASP A 482 16.04 -8.53 9.27
CA ASP A 482 16.80 -7.72 10.22
C ASP A 482 17.05 -6.30 9.69
N GLU A 483 17.39 -6.14 8.40
CA GLU A 483 17.71 -4.83 7.80
C GLU A 483 16.48 -4.05 7.33
N MET A 484 15.35 -4.73 7.08
CA MET A 484 14.12 -4.10 6.57
C MET A 484 12.97 -4.34 7.54
N SER A 485 12.26 -5.46 7.40
CA SER A 485 11.26 -5.93 8.36
C SER A 485 10.80 -7.35 8.02
N MET A 486 10.20 -8.04 9.00
CA MET A 486 9.51 -9.31 8.78
C MET A 486 8.31 -9.22 7.83
N GLY A 487 7.73 -8.02 7.67
CA GLY A 487 6.60 -7.74 6.77
C GLY A 487 7.05 -7.23 5.39
N HIS A 488 8.35 -7.21 5.11
CA HIS A 488 8.88 -6.73 3.85
C HIS A 488 8.69 -7.78 2.74
N PRO A 489 8.33 -7.41 1.49
CA PRO A 489 8.18 -8.34 0.37
C PRO A 489 9.36 -9.30 0.16
N LEU A 490 10.59 -8.81 0.33
CA LEU A 490 11.79 -9.65 0.20
C LEU A 490 11.93 -10.69 1.34
N ALA A 491 11.39 -10.41 2.53
CA ALA A 491 11.33 -11.38 3.62
C ALA A 491 10.29 -12.47 3.33
N PHE A 492 9.15 -12.12 2.73
CA PHE A 492 8.18 -13.11 2.23
C PHE A 492 8.82 -14.02 1.17
N ALA A 493 9.52 -13.44 0.18
CA ALA A 493 10.23 -14.21 -0.83
C ALA A 493 11.22 -15.23 -0.22
N GLY A 494 11.97 -14.82 0.81
CA GLY A 494 12.89 -15.71 1.54
C GLY A 494 12.16 -16.87 2.21
N ARG A 495 11.06 -16.60 2.90
CA ARG A 495 10.25 -17.65 3.56
C ARG A 495 9.61 -18.62 2.57
N ILE A 496 9.11 -18.12 1.44
CA ILE A 496 8.55 -18.95 0.35
C ILE A 496 9.65 -19.86 -0.20
N ALA A 497 10.84 -19.31 -0.49
CA ALA A 497 11.95 -20.09 -1.00
C ALA A 497 12.39 -21.19 -0.01
N ILE A 498 12.45 -20.88 1.30
CA ILE A 498 12.73 -21.86 2.35
C ILE A 498 11.66 -22.95 2.39
N ALA A 499 10.38 -22.59 2.33
CA ALA A 499 9.28 -23.56 2.31
C ALA A 499 9.37 -24.49 1.10
N LYS A 500 9.62 -23.95 -0.10
CA LYS A 500 9.82 -24.72 -1.34
C LYS A 500 11.01 -25.67 -1.25
N ALA A 501 12.14 -25.23 -0.67
CA ALA A 501 13.30 -26.09 -0.46
C ALA A 501 13.01 -27.22 0.53
N LYS A 502 12.33 -26.91 1.66
CA LYS A 502 11.93 -27.88 2.69
C LYS A 502 10.88 -28.87 2.20
N ALA A 503 9.99 -28.52 1.28
CA ALA A 503 8.94 -29.41 0.79
C ALA A 503 9.49 -30.75 0.23
N LYS A 504 10.75 -30.76 -0.24
CA LYS A 504 11.44 -31.96 -0.73
C LYS A 504 11.91 -32.91 0.37
N THR A 505 12.05 -32.45 1.62
CA THR A 505 12.69 -33.18 2.72
C THR A 505 11.83 -33.25 3.99
N ASP A 506 11.02 -32.24 4.27
CA ASP A 506 10.12 -32.11 5.41
C ASP A 506 8.85 -31.33 5.00
N SER A 507 7.94 -32.07 4.37
CA SER A 507 6.66 -31.60 3.85
C SER A 507 5.77 -30.95 4.93
N ALA A 508 5.69 -31.53 6.12
CA ALA A 508 4.83 -31.02 7.20
C ALA A 508 5.29 -29.65 7.70
N THR A 509 6.60 -29.47 7.89
CA THR A 509 7.16 -28.16 8.24
C THR A 509 6.97 -27.16 7.10
N ALA A 510 7.20 -27.57 5.85
CA ALA A 510 7.00 -26.71 4.68
C ALA A 510 5.56 -26.21 4.56
N ALA A 511 4.56 -27.08 4.81
CA ALA A 511 3.15 -26.69 4.81
C ALA A 511 2.82 -25.67 5.89
N LYS A 512 3.38 -25.83 7.10
CA LYS A 512 3.21 -24.86 8.19
C LYS A 512 3.85 -23.50 7.87
N GLU A 513 5.05 -23.51 7.30
CA GLU A 513 5.74 -22.28 6.88
C GLU A 513 4.94 -21.55 5.80
N MET A 514 4.48 -22.25 4.77
CA MET A 514 3.71 -21.66 3.66
C MET A 514 2.38 -21.07 4.14
N ALA A 515 1.65 -21.79 5.00
CA ALA A 515 0.44 -21.26 5.63
C ALA A 515 0.72 -20.05 6.54
N GLY A 516 1.92 -19.96 7.11
CA GLY A 516 2.36 -18.79 7.87
C GLY A 516 2.61 -17.59 6.96
N VAL A 517 3.33 -17.78 5.86
CA VAL A 517 3.60 -16.72 4.89
C VAL A 517 2.30 -16.20 4.26
N ASP A 518 1.40 -17.11 3.87
CA ASP A 518 0.05 -16.81 3.39
C ASP A 518 -0.65 -15.78 4.28
N ARG A 519 -0.79 -16.07 5.57
CA ARG A 519 -1.47 -15.17 6.52
C ARG A 519 -0.75 -13.84 6.70
N ASP A 520 0.57 -13.85 6.79
CA ASP A 520 1.34 -12.63 7.03
C ASP A 520 1.32 -11.72 5.79
N MET A 521 1.43 -12.30 4.60
CA MET A 521 1.37 -11.58 3.34
C MET A 521 -0.06 -11.08 3.04
N LEU A 522 -1.09 -11.85 3.36
CA LEU A 522 -2.49 -11.42 3.23
C LEU A 522 -2.77 -10.18 4.09
N LYS A 523 -2.28 -10.14 5.33
CA LYS A 523 -2.38 -8.96 6.20
C LYS A 523 -1.64 -7.76 5.62
N TRP A 524 -0.43 -8.00 5.10
CA TRP A 524 0.35 -6.95 4.45
C TRP A 524 -0.37 -6.40 3.23
N VAL A 525 -0.85 -7.26 2.32
CA VAL A 525 -1.61 -6.88 1.13
C VAL A 525 -2.87 -6.12 1.51
N ASN A 526 -3.63 -6.59 2.50
CA ASN A 526 -4.82 -5.89 2.98
C ASN A 526 -4.51 -4.47 3.45
N LEU A 527 -3.39 -4.27 4.17
CA LEU A 527 -2.93 -2.95 4.57
C LEU A 527 -2.55 -2.07 3.37
N GLN A 528 -1.92 -2.64 2.34
CA GLN A 528 -1.52 -1.88 1.15
C GLN A 528 -2.73 -1.53 0.27
N VAL A 529 -3.59 -2.49 -0.07
CA VAL A 529 -4.74 -2.29 -0.97
C VAL A 529 -5.79 -1.34 -0.37
N ALA A 530 -5.91 -1.28 0.95
CA ALA A 530 -6.83 -0.36 1.64
C ALA A 530 -6.45 1.12 1.53
N VAL A 531 -5.25 1.45 1.05
CA VAL A 531 -4.77 2.84 0.96
C VAL A 531 -4.27 3.24 -0.42
N VAL A 532 -4.09 2.26 -1.33
CA VAL A 532 -3.42 2.47 -2.63
C VAL A 532 -4.27 3.27 -3.63
N ALA A 533 -3.74 4.41 -4.08
CA ALA A 533 -4.29 5.23 -5.14
C ALA A 533 -3.59 4.96 -6.50
N GLY A 534 -4.17 4.04 -7.27
CA GLY A 534 -3.88 3.89 -8.69
C GLY A 534 -3.51 2.49 -9.15
N ARG A 535 -3.80 2.24 -10.44
CA ARG A 535 -3.71 0.94 -11.10
C ARG A 535 -2.32 0.29 -10.99
N ASP A 536 -1.27 1.09 -11.15
CA ASP A 536 0.08 0.52 -11.26
C ASP A 536 0.57 -0.18 -9.99
N VAL A 537 0.27 0.39 -8.83
CA VAL A 537 0.63 -0.18 -7.53
C VAL A 537 -0.29 -1.34 -7.18
N GLY A 538 -1.59 -1.19 -7.45
CA GLY A 538 -2.56 -2.28 -7.32
C GLY A 538 -2.15 -3.52 -8.12
N ASP A 539 -1.77 -3.35 -9.38
CA ASP A 539 -1.27 -4.43 -10.26
C ASP A 539 -0.02 -5.09 -9.66
N ALA A 540 0.91 -4.29 -9.13
CA ALA A 540 2.16 -4.79 -8.58
C ALA A 540 1.94 -5.64 -7.31
N ILE A 541 1.06 -5.17 -6.42
CA ILE A 541 0.68 -5.90 -5.20
C ILE A 541 -0.09 -7.16 -5.57
N ARG A 542 -1.03 -7.07 -6.53
CA ARG A 542 -1.75 -8.23 -7.07
C ARG A 542 -0.79 -9.27 -7.60
N ALA A 543 0.21 -8.85 -8.38
CA ALA A 543 1.21 -9.74 -8.95
C ALA A 543 2.04 -10.48 -7.90
N MET A 544 2.38 -9.83 -6.79
CA MET A 544 3.05 -10.50 -5.68
C MET A 544 2.16 -11.58 -5.05
N ALA A 545 0.90 -11.25 -4.79
CA ALA A 545 -0.03 -12.15 -4.16
C ALA A 545 -0.40 -13.34 -5.07
N ASP A 546 -0.62 -13.10 -6.35
CA ASP A 546 -0.74 -14.12 -7.39
C ASP A 546 0.50 -15.03 -7.40
N GLY A 547 1.71 -14.46 -7.34
CA GLY A 547 2.97 -15.22 -7.29
C GLY A 547 3.07 -16.15 -6.08
N LEU A 548 2.69 -15.68 -4.89
CA LEU A 548 2.59 -16.52 -3.69
C LEU A 548 1.62 -17.68 -3.89
N LEU A 549 0.41 -17.39 -4.35
CA LEU A 549 -0.66 -18.37 -4.54
C LEU A 549 -0.30 -19.39 -5.62
N TYR A 550 0.36 -18.95 -6.68
CA TYR A 550 0.89 -19.81 -7.72
C TYR A 550 1.94 -20.78 -7.18
N ASP A 551 2.91 -20.28 -6.42
CA ASP A 551 3.90 -21.14 -5.75
C ASP A 551 3.26 -22.11 -4.74
N TYR A 552 2.23 -21.66 -4.01
CA TYR A 552 1.50 -22.52 -3.08
C TYR A 552 0.75 -23.63 -3.82
N ALA A 553 0.06 -23.29 -4.90
CA ALA A 553 -0.69 -24.24 -5.70
C ALA A 553 0.21 -25.30 -6.34
N LEU A 554 1.38 -24.91 -6.88
CA LEU A 554 2.37 -25.84 -7.40
C LEU A 554 2.86 -26.85 -6.36
N LEU A 555 3.08 -26.40 -5.12
CA LEU A 555 3.40 -27.31 -4.03
C LEU A 555 2.22 -28.25 -3.72
N ALA A 556 0.99 -27.72 -3.66
CA ALA A 556 -0.22 -28.51 -3.43
C ALA A 556 -0.54 -29.53 -4.53
N GLU A 557 -0.13 -29.30 -5.78
CA GLU A 557 -0.25 -30.30 -6.86
C GLU A 557 0.56 -31.57 -6.59
N SER A 558 1.70 -31.44 -5.91
CA SER A 558 2.68 -32.53 -5.74
C SER A 558 2.75 -33.06 -4.31
N ASP A 559 2.19 -32.35 -3.34
CA ASP A 559 2.26 -32.65 -1.91
C ASP A 559 0.89 -32.48 -1.22
N ALA A 560 0.31 -33.60 -0.79
CA ALA A 560 -0.98 -33.63 -0.12
C ALA A 560 -1.00 -32.86 1.21
N ALA A 561 0.14 -32.65 1.88
CA ALA A 561 0.20 -31.88 3.13
C ALA A 561 -0.05 -30.38 2.90
N MET A 562 0.17 -29.88 1.68
CA MET A 562 -0.03 -28.48 1.30
C MET A 562 -1.48 -28.16 0.97
N VAL A 563 -2.24 -29.16 0.53
CA VAL A 563 -3.61 -29.00 0.01
C VAL A 563 -4.55 -28.27 1.00
N PRO A 564 -4.63 -28.63 2.30
CA PRO A 564 -5.54 -27.95 3.22
C PRO A 564 -5.24 -26.45 3.36
N GLY A 565 -3.96 -26.09 3.45
CA GLY A 565 -3.55 -24.69 3.61
C GLY A 565 -3.73 -23.87 2.33
N PHE A 566 -3.51 -24.46 1.16
CA PHE A 566 -3.79 -23.80 -0.12
C PHE A 566 -5.29 -23.57 -0.34
N ILE A 567 -6.13 -24.55 -0.03
CA ILE A 567 -7.59 -24.41 -0.12
C ILE A 567 -8.10 -23.30 0.81
N ASP A 568 -7.54 -23.23 2.01
CA ASP A 568 -7.79 -22.15 2.96
C ASP A 568 -7.39 -20.78 2.39
N ALA A 569 -6.23 -20.70 1.72
CA ALA A 569 -5.80 -19.48 1.02
C ALA A 569 -6.79 -19.10 -0.11
N ALA A 570 -7.15 -20.04 -0.98
CA ALA A 570 -8.08 -19.82 -2.10
C ALA A 570 -9.46 -19.30 -1.66
N ARG A 571 -9.87 -19.56 -0.41
CA ARG A 571 -11.08 -18.99 0.19
C ARG A 571 -10.91 -17.56 0.69
N ARG A 572 -9.75 -17.24 1.30
CA ARG A 572 -9.53 -15.93 1.95
C ARG A 572 -9.16 -14.82 0.97
N TRP A 573 -8.30 -15.10 -0.01
CA TRP A 573 -7.74 -14.07 -0.88
C TRP A 573 -8.77 -13.30 -1.72
N PRO A 574 -9.84 -13.92 -2.29
CA PRO A 574 -10.87 -13.18 -3.04
C PRO A 574 -11.61 -12.11 -2.24
N SER A 575 -11.68 -12.25 -0.92
CA SER A 575 -12.30 -11.28 -0.01
C SER A 575 -11.30 -10.49 0.83
N LEU A 576 -9.99 -10.75 0.67
CA LEU A 576 -8.91 -10.33 1.57
C LEU A 576 -9.19 -10.60 3.06
N ALA A 577 -9.83 -11.72 3.38
CA ALA A 577 -10.24 -12.07 4.74
C ALA A 577 -9.05 -12.29 5.68
N THR A 578 -8.80 -11.34 6.59
CA THR A 578 -7.72 -11.41 7.61
C THR A 578 -8.13 -12.24 8.84
N ASP A 579 -7.24 -12.33 9.85
CA ASP A 579 -7.51 -13.02 11.12
C ASP A 579 -8.81 -12.55 11.80
N ASP A 580 -9.19 -11.28 11.66
CA ASP A 580 -10.42 -10.74 12.24
C ASP A 580 -11.65 -11.34 11.56
N ALA A 581 -11.61 -11.51 10.23
CA ALA A 581 -12.66 -12.20 9.48
C ALA A 581 -12.73 -13.70 9.83
N ASP A 582 -11.58 -14.35 10.00
CA ASP A 582 -11.50 -15.73 10.48
C ASP A 582 -12.12 -15.87 11.89
N ASN A 583 -11.87 -14.93 12.79
CA ASN A 583 -12.47 -14.91 14.13
C ASN A 583 -13.99 -14.75 14.08
N VAL A 584 -14.47 -13.85 13.22
CA VAL A 584 -15.90 -13.68 12.90
C VAL A 584 -16.50 -14.98 12.38
N LEU A 585 -15.81 -15.72 11.51
CA LEU A 585 -16.27 -17.03 11.02
C LEU A 585 -16.29 -18.08 12.14
N ARG A 586 -15.27 -18.16 12.99
CA ARG A 586 -15.26 -19.10 14.14
C ARG A 586 -16.45 -18.87 15.08
N LEU A 587 -16.85 -17.61 15.28
CA LEU A 587 -18.02 -17.28 16.10
C LEU A 587 -19.31 -17.92 15.58
N GLN A 588 -19.45 -18.15 14.27
CA GLN A 588 -20.63 -18.81 13.69
C GLN A 588 -20.87 -20.22 14.25
N ARG A 589 -19.81 -20.93 14.68
CA ARG A 589 -19.94 -22.26 15.29
C ARG A 589 -20.61 -22.23 16.66
N PHE A 590 -20.57 -21.10 17.35
CA PHE A 590 -21.06 -20.97 18.73
C PHE A 590 -22.42 -20.29 18.83
N ILE A 591 -22.77 -19.47 17.84
CA ILE A 591 -24.06 -18.79 17.83
C ILE A 591 -25.15 -19.83 17.64
N ASP A 592 -25.96 -20.03 18.69
CA ASP A 592 -27.20 -20.78 18.63
C ASP A 592 -28.01 -20.36 17.39
N PRO A 593 -28.39 -21.29 16.49
CA PRO A 593 -29.20 -20.99 15.31
C PRO A 593 -30.51 -20.25 15.62
N ALA A 594 -31.06 -20.40 16.84
CA ALA A 594 -32.24 -19.66 17.28
C ALA A 594 -31.96 -18.18 17.61
N ASP A 595 -30.70 -17.80 17.85
CA ASP A 595 -30.27 -16.42 18.11
C ASP A 595 -30.03 -15.64 16.80
N THR A 596 -31.14 -15.38 16.12
CA THR A 596 -31.14 -14.58 14.88
C THR A 596 -30.70 -13.13 15.08
N GLY A 597 -30.66 -12.64 16.34
CA GLY A 597 -30.17 -11.30 16.66
C GLY A 597 -28.64 -11.23 16.54
N THR A 598 -27.94 -12.14 17.24
CA THR A 598 -26.47 -12.22 17.18
C THR A 598 -26.00 -12.60 15.78
N ALA A 599 -26.66 -13.54 15.10
CA ALA A 599 -26.31 -13.94 13.75
C ALA A 599 -26.42 -12.78 12.73
N ARG A 600 -27.49 -11.96 12.82
CA ARG A 600 -27.64 -10.77 11.96
C ARG A 600 -26.61 -9.68 12.25
N LEU A 601 -26.26 -9.48 13.52
CA LEU A 601 -25.22 -8.54 13.91
C LEU A 601 -23.85 -8.96 13.35
N LEU A 602 -23.51 -10.25 13.49
CA LEU A 602 -22.29 -10.84 12.94
C LEU A 602 -22.20 -10.64 11.42
N ASP A 603 -23.28 -10.96 10.69
CA ASP A 603 -23.31 -10.79 9.23
C ASP A 603 -23.15 -9.31 8.83
N ARG A 604 -23.78 -8.37 9.55
CA ARG A 604 -23.64 -6.94 9.27
C ARG A 604 -22.22 -6.42 9.50
N VAL A 605 -21.55 -6.86 10.57
CA VAL A 605 -20.12 -6.52 10.82
C VAL A 605 -19.27 -6.98 9.64
N ARG A 606 -19.45 -8.23 9.20
CA ARG A 606 -18.71 -8.80 8.06
C ARG A 606 -18.94 -8.01 6.77
N ARG A 607 -20.21 -7.71 6.44
CA ARG A 607 -20.55 -6.97 5.21
C ARG A 607 -20.02 -5.55 5.24
N LEU A 608 -20.17 -4.81 6.33
CA LEU A 608 -19.66 -3.43 6.43
C LEU A 608 -18.14 -3.35 6.39
N GLY A 609 -17.42 -4.31 6.99
CA GLY A 609 -15.97 -4.39 6.85
C GLY A 609 -15.55 -4.52 5.38
N ARG A 610 -16.23 -5.38 4.62
CA ARG A 610 -15.95 -5.55 3.19
C ARG A 610 -16.39 -4.37 2.33
N ILE A 611 -17.54 -3.74 2.64
CA ILE A 611 -17.95 -2.50 1.96
C ILE A 611 -16.90 -1.41 2.17
N ALA A 612 -16.39 -1.24 3.40
CA ALA A 612 -15.34 -0.27 3.68
C ALA A 612 -14.09 -0.51 2.80
N GLN A 613 -13.66 -1.78 2.70
CA GLN A 613 -12.53 -2.19 1.86
C GLN A 613 -12.77 -1.92 0.36
N GLU A 614 -13.92 -2.31 -0.19
CA GLU A 614 -14.27 -2.03 -1.58
C GLU A 614 -14.35 -0.52 -1.86
N THR A 615 -14.80 0.26 -0.87
CA THR A 615 -14.87 1.73 -0.97
C THR A 615 -13.47 2.36 -0.96
N PHE A 616 -12.54 1.84 -0.13
CA PHE A 616 -11.14 2.28 -0.13
C PHE A 616 -10.45 1.99 -1.47
N ALA A 617 -10.72 0.84 -2.08
CA ALA A 617 -10.12 0.44 -3.36
C ALA A 617 -10.59 1.28 -4.57
N ALA A 618 -11.76 1.92 -4.48
CA ALA A 618 -12.33 2.71 -5.57
C ALA A 618 -11.76 4.14 -5.72
N ASP A 619 -10.87 4.59 -4.82
CA ASP A 619 -10.13 5.87 -4.85
C ASP A 619 -10.98 7.18 -4.80
N VAL A 620 -12.29 7.12 -5.04
CA VAL A 620 -13.15 8.31 -5.21
C VAL A 620 -14.00 8.72 -3.98
N GLU A 621 -14.08 7.88 -2.93
CA GLU A 621 -15.05 8.06 -1.83
C GLU A 621 -14.44 7.76 -0.43
N GLN A 622 -13.25 8.30 -0.13
CA GLN A 622 -12.52 8.01 1.12
C GLN A 622 -13.31 8.32 2.41
N ASP A 623 -14.03 9.45 2.45
CA ASP A 623 -14.86 9.82 3.62
C ASP A 623 -15.96 8.77 3.88
N LEU A 624 -16.53 8.21 2.82
CA LEU A 624 -17.53 7.16 2.91
C LEU A 624 -16.91 5.85 3.41
N ALA A 625 -15.68 5.52 2.96
CA ALA A 625 -14.95 4.35 3.42
C ALA A 625 -14.67 4.42 4.93
N TYR A 626 -14.21 5.58 5.42
CA TYR A 626 -14.01 5.81 6.85
C TYR A 626 -15.31 5.70 7.66
N LYS A 627 -16.42 6.22 7.12
CA LYS A 627 -17.74 6.08 7.75
C LYS A 627 -18.15 4.61 7.92
N TYR A 628 -18.00 3.78 6.89
CA TYR A 628 -18.30 2.35 6.98
C TYR A 628 -17.37 1.62 7.96
N LEU A 629 -16.08 1.98 7.95
CA LEU A 629 -15.10 1.42 8.89
C LEU A 629 -15.45 1.76 10.34
N GLU A 630 -15.83 3.00 10.64
CA GLU A 630 -16.24 3.43 11.97
C GLU A 630 -17.50 2.68 12.43
N GLU A 631 -18.52 2.59 11.57
CA GLU A 631 -19.74 1.83 11.84
C GLU A 631 -19.44 0.35 12.12
N SER A 632 -18.60 -0.28 11.29
CA SER A 632 -18.17 -1.66 11.48
C SER A 632 -17.52 -1.88 12.85
N LYS A 633 -16.58 -1.02 13.25
CA LYS A 633 -15.92 -1.08 14.57
C LYS A 633 -16.90 -0.90 15.74
N VAL A 634 -17.93 -0.07 15.58
CA VAL A 634 -18.98 0.09 16.61
C VAL A 634 -19.77 -1.22 16.76
N LEU A 635 -20.19 -1.81 15.65
CA LEU A 635 -20.97 -3.06 15.64
C LEU A 635 -20.14 -4.26 16.11
N GLU A 636 -18.84 -4.31 15.80
CA GLU A 636 -17.93 -5.33 16.27
C GLU A 636 -17.81 -5.32 17.81
N ARG A 637 -17.72 -4.12 18.43
CA ARG A 637 -17.75 -3.99 19.90
C ARG A 637 -19.07 -4.48 20.49
N GLN A 638 -20.20 -4.18 19.83
CA GLN A 638 -21.52 -4.67 20.26
C GLN A 638 -21.60 -6.20 20.16
N LEU A 639 -21.11 -6.77 19.05
CA LEU A 639 -21.05 -8.21 18.83
C LEU A 639 -20.22 -8.89 19.91
N HIS A 640 -19.03 -8.38 20.21
CA HIS A 640 -18.16 -8.93 21.27
C HIS A 640 -18.84 -8.91 22.64
N GLN A 641 -19.53 -7.81 22.99
CA GLN A 641 -20.29 -7.73 24.24
C GLN A 641 -21.43 -8.75 24.30
N GLN A 642 -22.19 -8.89 23.20
CA GLN A 642 -23.33 -9.80 23.12
C GLN A 642 -22.88 -11.27 23.18
N VAL A 643 -21.81 -11.61 22.45
CA VAL A 643 -21.22 -12.95 22.45
C VAL A 643 -20.68 -13.31 23.84
N ALA A 644 -19.88 -12.44 24.45
CA ALA A 644 -19.30 -12.68 25.76
C ALA A 644 -20.38 -12.84 26.83
N GLY A 645 -21.42 -11.99 26.81
CA GLY A 645 -22.52 -12.05 27.77
C GLY A 645 -23.40 -13.30 27.63
N ARG A 646 -23.67 -13.74 26.39
CA ARG A 646 -24.61 -14.84 26.12
C ARG A 646 -23.97 -16.23 26.10
N TYR A 647 -22.79 -16.34 25.50
CA TYR A 647 -22.12 -17.63 25.27
C TYR A 647 -20.93 -17.88 26.21
N GLN A 648 -20.54 -16.89 27.03
CA GLN A 648 -19.40 -17.00 27.96
C GLN A 648 -18.10 -17.45 27.27
N LEU A 649 -17.90 -17.05 26.02
CA LEU A 649 -16.73 -17.41 25.24
C LEU A 649 -15.54 -16.51 25.65
N ASP A 650 -14.40 -17.14 25.91
CA ASP A 650 -13.12 -16.44 25.98
C ASP A 650 -12.34 -16.55 24.65
N ARG A 651 -11.32 -15.71 24.50
CA ARG A 651 -10.49 -15.64 23.28
C ARG A 651 -9.78 -16.96 22.99
N GLU A 652 -9.32 -17.67 24.01
CA GLU A 652 -8.58 -18.93 23.85
C GLU A 652 -9.48 -20.02 23.27
N THR A 653 -10.70 -20.14 23.79
CA THR A 653 -11.73 -21.07 23.32
C THR A 653 -12.07 -20.82 21.85
N LEU A 654 -12.21 -19.54 21.46
CA LEU A 654 -12.47 -19.16 20.07
C LEU A 654 -11.30 -19.54 19.16
N MET A 655 -10.07 -19.15 19.52
CA MET A 655 -8.87 -19.36 18.69
C MET A 655 -8.52 -20.85 18.49
N ASN A 656 -8.93 -21.71 19.43
CA ASN A 656 -8.70 -23.16 19.36
C ASN A 656 -9.67 -23.90 18.43
N GLN A 657 -10.73 -23.26 17.92
CA GLN A 657 -11.63 -23.90 16.98
C GLN A 657 -11.12 -23.86 15.53
N PRO A 658 -11.27 -24.96 14.77
CA PRO A 658 -11.03 -24.94 13.35
C PRO A 658 -12.03 -24.00 12.66
N LEU A 659 -11.60 -23.38 11.57
CA LEU A 659 -12.50 -22.59 10.75
C LEU A 659 -13.64 -23.47 10.24
N PRO A 660 -14.86 -22.94 10.17
CA PRO A 660 -15.94 -23.66 9.53
C PRO A 660 -15.70 -23.72 8.02
N THR A 661 -15.97 -24.89 7.44
CA THR A 661 -15.70 -25.21 6.04
C THR A 661 -16.99 -25.63 5.33
N PRO A 662 -17.03 -25.58 3.98
CA PRO A 662 -18.18 -26.10 3.25
C PRO A 662 -18.55 -27.54 3.60
N ALA A 663 -17.56 -28.41 3.88
CA ALA A 663 -17.82 -29.79 4.29
C ALA A 663 -18.62 -29.92 5.60
N ASP A 664 -18.55 -28.92 6.49
CA ASP A 664 -19.31 -28.90 7.74
C ASP A 664 -20.81 -28.60 7.51
N LEU A 665 -21.13 -27.94 6.39
CA LEU A 665 -22.45 -27.40 6.11
C LEU A 665 -23.25 -28.23 5.10
N LEU A 666 -22.57 -28.84 4.13
CA LEU A 666 -23.21 -29.59 3.05
C LEU A 666 -24.03 -30.77 3.58
N ALA A 667 -25.17 -31.03 2.95
CA ALA A 667 -25.91 -32.29 3.10
C ALA A 667 -25.26 -33.42 2.28
N GLY A 668 -25.63 -34.68 2.53
CA GLY A 668 -24.99 -35.84 1.89
C GLY A 668 -25.20 -35.91 0.36
N ASP A 669 -26.30 -35.33 -0.11
CA ASP A 669 -26.70 -35.15 -1.50
C ASP A 669 -26.17 -33.84 -2.12
N GLN A 670 -25.30 -33.10 -1.41
CA GLN A 670 -24.79 -31.82 -1.88
C GLN A 670 -23.27 -31.84 -2.07
N ALA A 671 -22.80 -31.28 -3.18
CA ALA A 671 -21.39 -31.04 -3.42
C ALA A 671 -21.15 -29.56 -3.71
N LEU A 672 -19.95 -29.07 -3.39
CA LEU A 672 -19.49 -27.74 -3.81
C LEU A 672 -18.23 -27.90 -4.66
N VAL A 673 -18.21 -27.25 -5.81
CA VAL A 673 -17.02 -27.09 -6.67
C VAL A 673 -16.62 -25.62 -6.66
N GLN A 674 -15.47 -25.32 -6.07
CA GLN A 674 -14.85 -24.01 -6.13
C GLN A 674 -13.78 -24.01 -7.21
N TYR A 675 -13.91 -23.12 -8.18
CA TYR A 675 -12.86 -22.82 -9.13
C TYR A 675 -11.92 -21.76 -8.55
N PHE A 676 -10.63 -21.87 -8.85
CA PHE A 676 -9.64 -20.88 -8.43
C PHE A 676 -8.47 -20.83 -9.41
N THR A 677 -8.12 -19.64 -9.85
CA THR A 677 -7.08 -19.39 -10.83
C THR A 677 -5.86 -18.80 -10.15
N THR A 678 -4.71 -19.42 -10.33
CA THR A 678 -3.42 -18.85 -9.93
C THR A 678 -2.64 -18.38 -11.14
N ARG A 679 -1.86 -17.32 -10.96
CA ARG A 679 -1.18 -16.60 -12.03
C ARG A 679 0.28 -16.40 -11.69
N LYS A 680 1.14 -16.50 -12.70
CA LYS A 680 2.52 -16.08 -12.63
C LYS A 680 2.73 -14.92 -13.59
N TRP A 681 3.14 -13.78 -13.05
CA TRP A 681 3.40 -12.58 -13.83
C TRP A 681 4.82 -12.59 -14.38
N PRO A 682 5.05 -12.11 -15.62
CA PRO A 682 6.39 -11.84 -16.10
C PRO A 682 7.03 -10.71 -15.27
N VAL A 683 8.36 -10.72 -15.19
CA VAL A 683 9.09 -9.73 -14.36
C VAL A 683 8.92 -8.29 -14.87
N ASP A 684 8.81 -8.09 -16.19
CA ASP A 684 8.64 -6.75 -16.77
C ASP A 684 7.24 -6.15 -16.54
N ARG A 685 6.22 -7.00 -16.33
CA ARG A 685 4.81 -6.63 -16.14
C ARG A 685 4.27 -5.62 -17.17
N SER A 686 4.81 -5.64 -18.39
CA SER A 686 4.58 -4.58 -19.39
C SER A 686 4.21 -5.10 -20.78
N GLY A 687 4.20 -6.42 -20.99
CA GLY A 687 3.81 -7.04 -22.25
C GLY A 687 2.29 -7.05 -22.50
N ASP A 688 1.91 -7.22 -23.77
CA ASP A 688 0.51 -7.37 -24.21
C ASP A 688 -0.13 -8.70 -23.73
N ASP A 689 0.70 -9.72 -23.46
CA ASP A 689 0.30 -10.96 -22.80
C ASP A 689 0.70 -10.87 -21.32
N PRO A 690 -0.28 -10.73 -20.39
CA PRO A 690 0.03 -10.30 -19.03
C PRO A 690 0.59 -11.42 -18.13
N MET A 691 0.59 -12.69 -18.57
CA MET A 691 0.92 -13.84 -17.70
C MET A 691 1.95 -14.80 -18.30
N GLU A 692 2.96 -15.18 -17.50
CA GLU A 692 3.97 -16.21 -17.83
C GLU A 692 3.39 -17.63 -17.75
N ASP A 693 2.58 -17.90 -16.72
CA ASP A 693 1.81 -19.14 -16.57
C ASP A 693 0.50 -18.81 -15.85
N THR A 694 -0.56 -19.56 -16.13
CA THR A 694 -1.84 -19.44 -15.44
C THR A 694 -2.43 -20.84 -15.27
N ARG A 695 -3.01 -21.12 -14.11
CA ARG A 695 -3.52 -22.45 -13.76
C ARG A 695 -4.88 -22.35 -13.11
N LEU A 696 -5.83 -23.09 -13.66
CA LEU A 696 -7.16 -23.25 -13.11
C LEU A 696 -7.23 -24.54 -12.27
N TYR A 697 -7.77 -24.41 -11.06
CA TYR A 697 -8.02 -25.52 -10.16
C TYR A 697 -9.51 -25.66 -9.87
N ALA A 698 -9.96 -26.90 -9.65
CA ALA A 698 -11.23 -27.21 -9.01
C ALA A 698 -10.97 -27.79 -7.62
N ILE A 699 -11.62 -27.22 -6.62
CA ILE A 699 -11.63 -27.67 -5.24
C ILE A 699 -13.02 -28.25 -4.95
N VAL A 700 -13.09 -29.55 -4.66
CA VAL A 700 -14.37 -30.24 -4.42
C VAL A 700 -14.57 -30.49 -2.93
N TRP A 701 -15.74 -30.11 -2.43
CA TRP A 701 -16.16 -30.35 -1.06
C TRP A 701 -17.37 -31.28 -1.01
N ARG A 702 -17.30 -32.26 -0.11
CA ARG A 702 -18.39 -33.19 0.23
C ARG A 702 -18.53 -33.28 1.75
N LYS A 703 -19.73 -33.64 2.20
CA LYS A 703 -20.03 -33.71 3.63
C LYS A 703 -19.13 -34.73 4.34
N GLY A 704 -18.38 -34.27 5.34
CA GLY A 704 -17.55 -35.14 6.19
C GLY A 704 -16.35 -35.77 5.49
N GLU A 705 -16.02 -35.32 4.28
CA GLU A 705 -14.86 -35.78 3.51
C GLU A 705 -13.81 -34.66 3.45
N ALA A 706 -12.53 -35.04 3.32
CA ALA A 706 -11.48 -34.06 3.06
C ALA A 706 -11.64 -33.50 1.64
N PRO A 707 -11.46 -32.19 1.42
CA PRO A 707 -11.64 -31.60 0.10
C PRO A 707 -10.57 -32.10 -0.88
N THR A 708 -10.95 -32.29 -2.14
CA THR A 708 -10.02 -32.69 -3.21
C THR A 708 -9.61 -31.46 -4.02
N LEU A 709 -8.37 -31.45 -4.50
CA LEU A 709 -7.81 -30.41 -5.37
C LEU A 709 -7.46 -31.02 -6.72
N LYS A 710 -7.96 -30.44 -7.80
CA LYS A 710 -7.70 -30.89 -9.17
C LYS A 710 -7.21 -29.74 -10.05
N MET A 711 -5.99 -29.85 -10.58
CA MET A 711 -5.50 -28.95 -11.63
C MET A 711 -6.17 -29.30 -12.97
N LEU A 712 -6.79 -28.31 -13.60
CA LEU A 712 -7.55 -28.45 -14.85
C LEU A 712 -6.75 -28.02 -16.08
N GLY A 713 -5.77 -27.13 -15.90
CA GLY A 713 -4.83 -26.65 -16.93
C GLY A 713 -4.82 -25.12 -17.04
N ASP A 714 -4.29 -24.62 -18.15
CA ASP A 714 -4.21 -23.18 -18.44
C ASP A 714 -5.58 -22.64 -18.88
N PRO A 715 -6.24 -21.76 -18.11
CA PRO A 715 -7.56 -21.23 -18.45
C PRO A 715 -7.57 -20.54 -19.82
N ASN A 716 -6.50 -19.90 -20.29
CA ASN A 716 -6.48 -19.22 -21.58
C ASN A 716 -6.52 -20.20 -22.77
N ARG A 717 -6.10 -21.46 -22.55
CA ARG A 717 -6.19 -22.54 -23.55
C ARG A 717 -7.44 -23.38 -23.36
N LEU A 718 -7.94 -23.43 -22.13
CA LEU A 718 -9.12 -24.20 -21.74
C LEU A 718 -10.43 -23.47 -22.02
N LEU A 719 -10.43 -22.14 -21.98
CA LEU A 719 -11.64 -21.33 -21.92
C LEU A 719 -11.60 -20.31 -23.05
N LYS A 720 -12.60 -20.36 -23.93
CA LYS A 720 -12.90 -19.28 -24.86
C LYS A 720 -14.32 -18.80 -24.62
N ILE A 721 -14.68 -18.59 -23.35
CA ILE A 721 -16.08 -18.45 -22.91
C ILE A 721 -16.84 -17.40 -23.71
N ASP A 722 -16.30 -16.20 -23.90
CA ASP A 722 -16.99 -15.17 -24.71
C ASP A 722 -17.15 -15.59 -26.18
N GLY A 723 -16.16 -16.26 -26.75
CA GLY A 723 -16.24 -16.81 -28.11
C GLY A 723 -17.20 -18.00 -28.22
N ASP A 724 -17.23 -18.86 -27.21
CA ASP A 724 -18.10 -20.04 -27.10
C ASP A 724 -19.57 -19.59 -26.90
N ILE A 725 -19.79 -18.57 -26.08
CA ILE A 725 -21.09 -17.91 -25.90
C ILE A 725 -21.48 -17.17 -27.18
N ALA A 726 -20.59 -16.41 -27.80
CA ALA A 726 -20.87 -15.74 -29.08
C ALA A 726 -21.22 -16.75 -30.18
N GLU A 727 -20.51 -17.89 -30.28
CA GLU A 727 -20.84 -18.97 -31.20
C GLU A 727 -22.21 -19.59 -30.89
N ALA A 728 -22.58 -19.69 -29.62
CA ALA A 728 -23.92 -20.07 -29.21
C ALA A 728 -24.99 -19.02 -29.57
N MET A 729 -24.63 -17.73 -29.56
CA MET A 729 -25.51 -16.61 -29.91
C MET A 729 -25.69 -16.40 -31.43
N ASP A 730 -24.69 -16.76 -32.25
CA ASP A 730 -24.67 -16.52 -33.70
C ASP A 730 -25.27 -17.67 -34.54
N ALA A 731 -25.69 -18.78 -33.93
CA ALA A 731 -26.18 -19.95 -34.67
C ALA A 731 -27.51 -19.65 -35.42
N PRO A 732 -27.57 -19.79 -36.76
CA PRO A 732 -28.79 -19.49 -37.51
C PRO A 732 -29.88 -20.52 -37.24
N ALA A 733 -31.10 -20.03 -37.04
CA ALA A 733 -32.31 -20.83 -36.98
C ALA A 733 -32.45 -21.73 -38.22
N ARG A 734 -32.59 -23.05 -37.98
CA ARG A 734 -33.40 -24.05 -38.71
C ARG A 734 -32.67 -25.38 -38.87
N ASP A 735 -32.84 -26.25 -37.89
CA ASP A 735 -33.35 -27.61 -38.15
C ASP A 735 -34.40 -27.90 -37.06
N GLU A 736 -35.59 -28.37 -37.47
CA GLU A 736 -36.76 -28.55 -36.60
C GLU A 736 -36.64 -29.75 -35.64
N ASP A 737 -35.52 -30.48 -35.68
CA ASP A 737 -35.29 -31.76 -34.98
C ASP A 737 -34.29 -31.70 -33.80
N GLU A 738 -33.87 -30.51 -33.35
CA GLU A 738 -32.81 -30.40 -32.34
C GLU A 738 -33.32 -30.12 -30.91
N GLU A 739 -33.22 -31.15 -30.04
CA GLU A 739 -33.71 -31.22 -28.64
C GLU A 739 -33.23 -30.12 -27.69
N THR A 740 -32.20 -29.34 -28.05
CA THR A 740 -31.58 -28.33 -27.15
C THR A 740 -31.67 -26.89 -27.63
N GLY A 741 -32.15 -26.63 -28.86
CA GLY A 741 -32.23 -25.27 -29.43
C GLY A 741 -30.89 -24.57 -29.70
N LEU A 742 -29.75 -25.14 -29.28
CA LEU A 742 -28.40 -24.68 -29.62
C LEU A 742 -27.96 -25.30 -30.94
N GLY A 743 -27.41 -24.50 -31.86
CA GLY A 743 -26.77 -25.02 -33.07
C GLY A 743 -25.56 -25.93 -32.77
N GLU A 744 -25.12 -26.71 -33.76
CA GLU A 744 -24.04 -27.69 -33.62
C GLU A 744 -22.73 -27.11 -33.02
N GLY A 745 -22.35 -25.90 -33.44
CA GLY A 745 -21.18 -25.17 -32.93
C GLY A 745 -21.27 -24.90 -31.43
N GLY A 746 -22.37 -24.28 -30.97
CA GLY A 746 -22.62 -24.02 -29.56
C GLY A 746 -22.67 -25.29 -28.71
N ARG A 747 -23.33 -26.37 -29.17
CA ARG A 747 -23.33 -27.66 -28.46
C ARG A 747 -21.92 -28.21 -28.27
N LYS A 748 -21.11 -28.18 -29.32
CA LYS A 748 -19.72 -28.66 -29.27
C LYS A 748 -18.86 -27.81 -28.33
N ALA A 749 -19.08 -26.50 -28.29
CA ALA A 749 -18.40 -25.60 -27.37
C ALA A 749 -18.71 -25.95 -25.90
N PHE A 750 -20.00 -26.08 -25.55
CA PHE A 750 -20.40 -26.42 -24.18
C PHE A 750 -20.05 -27.86 -23.75
N ALA A 751 -20.03 -28.82 -24.68
CA ALA A 751 -19.51 -30.16 -24.42
C ALA A 751 -17.99 -30.12 -24.12
N THR A 752 -17.24 -29.32 -24.88
CA THR A 752 -15.80 -29.11 -24.64
C THR A 752 -15.54 -28.48 -23.28
N LEU A 753 -16.36 -27.49 -22.89
CA LEU A 753 -16.27 -26.85 -21.57
C LEU A 753 -16.61 -27.84 -20.44
N HIS A 754 -17.63 -28.69 -20.61
CA HIS A 754 -17.94 -29.76 -19.64
C HIS A 754 -16.76 -30.71 -19.44
N ASP A 755 -16.16 -31.20 -20.53
CA ASP A 755 -15.02 -32.12 -20.50
C ASP A 755 -13.80 -31.53 -19.78
N ARG A 756 -13.67 -30.20 -19.80
CA ARG A 756 -12.57 -29.47 -19.15
C ARG A 756 -12.86 -29.12 -17.70
N LEU A 757 -14.12 -28.82 -17.36
CA LEU A 757 -14.49 -28.24 -16.05
C LEU A 757 -15.14 -29.24 -15.09
N ILE A 758 -15.96 -30.17 -15.58
CA ILE A 758 -16.79 -31.06 -14.77
C ILE A 758 -16.28 -32.49 -14.83
N ALA A 759 -16.01 -33.02 -16.03
CA ALA A 759 -15.56 -34.40 -16.20
C ALA A 759 -14.33 -34.77 -15.33
N PRO A 760 -13.33 -33.89 -15.12
CA PRO A 760 -12.15 -34.22 -14.30
C PRO A 760 -12.47 -34.44 -12.80
N VAL A 761 -13.58 -33.90 -12.32
CA VAL A 761 -14.02 -33.95 -10.91
C VAL A 761 -15.30 -34.77 -10.71
N GLU A 762 -15.89 -35.29 -11.77
CA GLU A 762 -17.20 -35.95 -11.75
C GLU A 762 -17.29 -37.13 -10.76
N LYS A 763 -16.16 -37.84 -10.56
CA LYS A 763 -16.07 -38.93 -9.57
C LYS A 763 -16.23 -38.44 -8.13
N ASP A 764 -15.71 -37.25 -7.84
CA ASP A 764 -15.79 -36.62 -6.52
C ASP A 764 -17.20 -36.05 -6.27
N LEU A 765 -18.02 -35.90 -7.32
CA LEU A 765 -19.42 -35.47 -7.27
C LEU A 765 -20.42 -36.64 -7.15
N ALA A 766 -19.95 -37.87 -6.96
CA ALA A 766 -20.81 -39.03 -6.91
C ALA A 766 -21.84 -38.95 -5.76
N GLY A 767 -23.10 -39.23 -6.10
CA GLY A 767 -24.22 -39.19 -5.15
C GLY A 767 -24.73 -37.79 -4.79
N ALA A 768 -24.21 -36.73 -5.41
CA ALA A 768 -24.79 -35.40 -5.29
C ALA A 768 -26.00 -35.23 -6.22
N GLU A 769 -27.05 -34.58 -5.72
CA GLU A 769 -28.23 -34.13 -6.46
C GLU A 769 -28.26 -32.60 -6.60
N THR A 770 -27.62 -31.88 -5.67
CA THR A 770 -27.43 -30.42 -5.73
C THR A 770 -25.95 -30.11 -5.85
N LEU A 771 -25.61 -29.23 -6.79
CA LEU A 771 -24.25 -28.81 -7.05
C LEU A 771 -24.13 -27.30 -6.82
N PHE A 772 -23.37 -26.93 -5.79
CA PHE A 772 -22.93 -25.56 -5.58
C PHE A 772 -21.68 -25.29 -6.41
N ILE A 773 -21.66 -24.16 -7.10
CA ILE A 773 -20.54 -23.76 -7.95
C ILE A 773 -20.07 -22.39 -7.49
N VAL A 774 -18.79 -22.26 -7.16
CA VAL A 774 -18.12 -20.97 -6.95
C VAL A 774 -17.23 -20.74 -8.18
N PRO A 775 -17.67 -19.94 -9.16
CA PRO A 775 -16.88 -19.64 -10.35
C PRO A 775 -15.67 -18.77 -9.98
N ASP A 776 -14.72 -18.67 -10.91
CA ASP A 776 -13.60 -17.75 -10.81
C ASP A 776 -13.28 -17.10 -12.16
N GLY A 777 -12.88 -15.83 -12.13
CA GLY A 777 -12.57 -15.04 -13.32
C GLY A 777 -13.64 -15.13 -14.42
N PRO A 778 -13.28 -15.47 -15.68
CA PRO A 778 -14.24 -15.58 -16.79
C PRO A 778 -15.38 -16.58 -16.58
N LEU A 779 -15.24 -17.53 -15.64
CA LEU A 779 -16.29 -18.53 -15.36
C LEU A 779 -17.56 -17.91 -14.76
N PHE A 780 -17.51 -16.68 -14.23
CA PHE A 780 -18.72 -15.97 -13.80
C PHE A 780 -19.67 -15.66 -14.97
N ALA A 781 -19.14 -15.58 -16.20
CA ALA A 781 -19.94 -15.42 -17.41
C ALA A 781 -20.45 -16.74 -17.99
N LEU A 782 -20.10 -17.90 -17.41
CA LEU A 782 -20.44 -19.21 -17.95
C LEU A 782 -21.84 -19.67 -17.49
N PRO A 783 -22.79 -19.94 -18.40
CA PRO A 783 -24.03 -20.62 -18.06
C PRO A 783 -23.76 -22.11 -17.82
N PHE A 784 -23.42 -22.50 -16.58
CA PHE A 784 -23.15 -23.90 -16.23
C PHE A 784 -24.29 -24.86 -16.55
N SER A 785 -25.53 -24.35 -16.67
CA SER A 785 -26.71 -25.10 -17.13
C SER A 785 -26.58 -25.62 -18.55
N LEU A 786 -25.81 -24.96 -19.41
CA LEU A 786 -25.60 -25.35 -20.81
C LEU A 786 -24.51 -26.40 -21.00
N LEU A 787 -23.70 -26.70 -19.98
CA LEU A 787 -22.65 -27.71 -20.07
C LEU A 787 -23.25 -29.08 -20.38
N GLN A 788 -22.72 -29.76 -21.39
CA GLN A 788 -23.23 -31.05 -21.87
C GLN A 788 -22.23 -32.17 -21.60
N ASP A 789 -22.69 -33.25 -20.98
CA ASP A 789 -21.86 -34.44 -20.80
C ASP A 789 -21.65 -35.19 -22.13
N SER A 790 -20.80 -36.23 -22.10
CA SER A 790 -20.49 -37.04 -23.31
C SER A 790 -21.71 -37.78 -23.89
N SER A 791 -22.83 -37.85 -23.15
CA SER A 791 -24.10 -38.42 -23.62
C SER A 791 -25.06 -37.38 -24.21
N GLY A 792 -24.68 -36.10 -24.21
CA GLY A 792 -25.49 -34.98 -24.68
C GLY A 792 -26.45 -34.42 -23.65
N LYS A 793 -26.41 -34.91 -22.40
CA LYS A 793 -27.28 -34.41 -21.33
C LYS A 793 -26.72 -33.13 -20.72
N LEU A 794 -27.60 -32.16 -20.48
CA LEU A 794 -27.24 -30.92 -19.83
C LEU A 794 -26.93 -31.16 -18.34
N LEU A 795 -26.00 -30.40 -17.79
CA LEU A 795 -25.62 -30.51 -16.38
C LEU A 795 -26.81 -30.27 -15.44
N GLU A 796 -27.74 -29.40 -15.84
CA GLU A 796 -28.96 -29.08 -15.09
C GLU A 796 -30.02 -30.20 -15.13
N GLU A 797 -29.90 -31.17 -16.04
CA GLU A 797 -30.70 -32.40 -15.97
C GLU A 797 -30.27 -33.29 -14.82
N ARG A 798 -28.99 -33.25 -14.47
CA ARG A 798 -28.40 -34.08 -13.42
C ARG A 798 -28.44 -33.41 -12.05
N TYR A 799 -28.16 -32.11 -11.99
CA TYR A 799 -28.01 -31.39 -10.73
C TYR A 799 -28.99 -30.22 -10.62
N THR A 800 -29.46 -29.94 -9.41
CA THR A 800 -29.96 -28.61 -9.07
C THR A 800 -28.75 -27.69 -8.88
N LEU A 801 -28.54 -26.78 -9.83
CA LEU A 801 -27.38 -25.88 -9.85
C LEU A 801 -27.62 -24.65 -8.97
N ARG A 802 -26.62 -24.28 -8.18
CA ARG A 802 -26.63 -23.07 -7.34
C ARG A 802 -25.28 -22.38 -7.41
N THR A 803 -25.24 -21.14 -7.87
CA THR A 803 -24.00 -20.38 -7.97
C THR A 803 -23.77 -19.61 -6.68
N LEU A 804 -22.55 -19.57 -6.20
CA LEU A 804 -22.12 -18.81 -5.01
C LEU A 804 -21.10 -17.76 -5.46
N THR A 805 -21.16 -16.55 -4.89
CA THR A 805 -20.11 -15.53 -5.11
C THR A 805 -18.81 -15.87 -4.38
N GLU A 806 -18.91 -16.64 -3.30
CA GLU A 806 -17.79 -17.11 -2.49
C GLU A 806 -18.20 -18.37 -1.70
N PRO A 807 -17.25 -19.23 -1.25
CA PRO A 807 -17.59 -20.43 -0.49
C PRO A 807 -18.36 -20.13 0.81
N GLU A 808 -18.06 -18.99 1.45
CA GLU A 808 -18.70 -18.50 2.67
C GLU A 808 -20.14 -17.99 2.47
N ALA A 809 -20.61 -17.85 1.23
CA ALA A 809 -22.02 -17.59 0.94
C ALA A 809 -22.90 -18.81 1.32
N LEU A 810 -22.30 -20.01 1.39
CA LEU A 810 -23.02 -21.24 1.72
C LEU A 810 -23.71 -21.18 3.10
N TYR A 811 -23.15 -20.45 4.07
CA TYR A 811 -23.78 -20.27 5.39
C TYR A 811 -25.15 -19.59 5.31
N ARG A 812 -25.34 -18.69 4.33
CA ARG A 812 -26.60 -17.98 4.08
C ARG A 812 -27.49 -18.77 3.13
N ALA A 813 -26.89 -19.44 2.14
CA ALA A 813 -27.60 -20.20 1.12
C ALA A 813 -28.45 -21.36 1.68
N LEU A 814 -28.04 -21.96 2.80
CA LEU A 814 -28.71 -23.13 3.39
C LEU A 814 -29.97 -22.80 4.20
N ASP A 815 -30.19 -21.53 4.56
CA ASP A 815 -31.38 -21.09 5.30
C ASP A 815 -32.47 -20.51 4.37
N GLY A 816 -33.72 -20.88 4.63
CA GLY A 816 -34.87 -20.53 3.78
C GLY A 816 -34.86 -21.24 2.43
N GLY A 817 -35.25 -20.52 1.38
CA GLY A 817 -35.18 -21.02 0.00
C GLY A 817 -36.51 -21.15 -0.70
N LYS A 818 -37.63 -20.93 -0.02
CA LYS A 818 -38.96 -20.84 -0.65
C LYS A 818 -39.48 -19.41 -0.56
N LEU A 819 -40.46 -19.10 -1.39
CA LEU A 819 -41.19 -17.84 -1.29
C LEU A 819 -41.80 -17.71 0.12
N PRO A 820 -41.59 -16.58 0.83
CA PRO A 820 -42.16 -16.39 2.15
C PRO A 820 -43.69 -16.35 2.09
N ILE A 821 -44.35 -16.79 3.17
CA ILE A 821 -45.81 -16.84 3.25
C ILE A 821 -46.39 -15.43 3.46
N GLU A 822 -45.69 -14.61 4.23
CA GLU A 822 -46.00 -13.21 4.53
C GLU A 822 -44.78 -12.33 4.30
N GLY A 823 -44.99 -11.04 4.04
CA GLY A 823 -43.91 -10.10 3.77
C GLY A 823 -44.30 -9.06 2.73
N ARG A 824 -43.34 -8.21 2.36
CA ARG A 824 -43.51 -7.23 1.27
C ARG A 824 -42.77 -7.71 0.04
N VAL A 825 -43.44 -7.61 -1.11
CA VAL A 825 -42.87 -7.86 -2.43
C VAL A 825 -42.90 -6.55 -3.20
N VAL A 826 -41.74 -6.10 -3.66
CA VAL A 826 -41.63 -4.88 -4.47
C VAL A 826 -41.38 -5.29 -5.91
N LEU A 827 -42.24 -4.85 -6.83
CA LEU A 827 -42.13 -5.11 -8.26
C LEU A 827 -41.98 -3.77 -8.98
N ALA A 828 -40.92 -3.59 -9.78
CA ALA A 828 -40.74 -2.39 -10.60
C ALA A 828 -40.55 -2.77 -12.06
N GLY A 829 -41.31 -2.14 -12.97
CA GLY A 829 -41.26 -2.41 -14.40
C GLY A 829 -42.12 -1.43 -15.18
N GLY A 830 -42.00 -1.38 -16.51
CA GLY A 830 -42.66 -0.35 -17.31
C GLY A 830 -42.20 1.06 -16.95
N ILE A 831 -40.89 1.22 -16.75
CA ILE A 831 -40.25 2.48 -16.35
C ILE A 831 -40.32 3.49 -17.49
N ASP A 832 -40.60 4.74 -17.16
CA ASP A 832 -40.54 5.85 -18.11
C ASP A 832 -39.15 6.51 -18.06
N TYR A 833 -38.36 6.27 -19.11
CA TYR A 833 -37.01 6.83 -19.23
C TYR A 833 -37.00 8.25 -19.84
N THR A 834 -38.13 8.74 -20.35
CA THR A 834 -38.16 9.87 -21.31
C THR A 834 -38.10 11.27 -20.68
N ASN A 835 -38.21 11.38 -19.35
CA ASN A 835 -38.28 12.67 -18.64
C ASN A 835 -36.93 13.17 -18.08
N GLY A 836 -35.81 12.69 -18.64
CA GLY A 836 -34.44 13.14 -18.30
C GLY A 836 -34.03 14.47 -18.97
N LYS A 837 -32.88 15.03 -18.56
CA LYS A 837 -32.30 16.24 -19.19
C LYS A 837 -31.78 15.96 -20.61
N GLU A 838 -31.33 14.72 -20.86
CA GLU A 838 -30.93 14.19 -22.16
C GLU A 838 -31.90 13.08 -22.60
N ALA A 839 -31.71 12.55 -23.82
CA ALA A 839 -32.52 11.44 -24.33
C ALA A 839 -32.26 10.17 -23.50
N GLY A 840 -33.27 9.71 -22.75
CA GLY A 840 -33.18 8.49 -21.94
C GLY A 840 -33.24 7.19 -22.77
N ALA A 841 -33.19 6.05 -22.07
CA ALA A 841 -33.21 4.72 -22.68
C ALA A 841 -34.52 4.41 -23.45
N THR A 842 -34.46 3.46 -24.38
CA THR A 842 -35.64 3.01 -25.14
C THR A 842 -36.66 2.31 -24.22
N PRO A 843 -37.97 2.63 -24.26
CA PRO A 843 -38.97 1.92 -23.46
C PRO A 843 -39.00 0.41 -23.75
N LEU A 844 -39.21 -0.40 -22.71
CA LEU A 844 -39.37 -1.87 -22.77
C LEU A 844 -40.80 -2.26 -22.38
N PRO A 845 -41.74 -2.40 -23.33
CA PRO A 845 -43.14 -2.66 -23.02
C PRO A 845 -43.38 -3.99 -22.29
N GLY A 846 -42.57 -5.02 -22.53
CA GLY A 846 -42.67 -6.33 -21.89
C GLY A 846 -42.46 -6.27 -20.38
N THR A 847 -41.57 -5.41 -19.89
CA THR A 847 -41.34 -5.20 -18.45
C THR A 847 -42.60 -4.79 -17.67
N LEU A 848 -43.52 -4.01 -18.28
CA LEU A 848 -44.79 -3.65 -17.65
C LEU A 848 -45.73 -4.86 -17.55
N ARG A 849 -45.70 -5.74 -18.55
CA ARG A 849 -46.49 -6.97 -18.58
C ARG A 849 -45.96 -7.96 -17.54
N GLU A 850 -44.64 -8.18 -17.52
CA GLU A 850 -43.93 -9.03 -16.56
C GLU A 850 -44.33 -8.73 -15.12
N VAL A 851 -44.17 -7.48 -14.66
CA VAL A 851 -44.50 -7.14 -13.26
C VAL A 851 -45.99 -7.21 -12.93
N LYS A 852 -46.87 -6.99 -13.91
CA LYS A 852 -48.32 -7.14 -13.72
C LYS A 852 -48.75 -8.60 -13.61
N GLU A 853 -48.18 -9.47 -14.43
CA GLU A 853 -48.45 -10.91 -14.40
C GLU A 853 -47.92 -11.53 -13.11
N ILE A 854 -46.67 -11.21 -12.71
CA ILE A 854 -46.09 -11.64 -11.43
C ILE A 854 -46.95 -11.17 -10.25
N ALA A 855 -47.39 -9.91 -10.26
CA ALA A 855 -48.31 -9.41 -9.23
C ALA A 855 -49.62 -10.22 -9.17
N GLY A 856 -50.16 -10.60 -10.33
CA GLY A 856 -51.35 -11.45 -10.44
C GLY A 856 -51.13 -12.85 -9.88
N VAL A 857 -50.00 -13.48 -10.16
CA VAL A 857 -49.61 -14.78 -9.59
C VAL A 857 -49.60 -14.67 -8.06
N LEU A 858 -48.96 -13.64 -7.51
CA LEU A 858 -48.76 -13.46 -6.07
C LEU A 858 -49.94 -12.84 -5.30
N ALA A 859 -51.00 -12.39 -5.98
CA ALA A 859 -52.11 -11.65 -5.36
C ALA A 859 -52.91 -12.46 -4.32
N GLU A 860 -52.90 -13.78 -4.41
CA GLU A 860 -53.62 -14.68 -3.53
C GLU A 860 -52.71 -15.16 -2.39
N GLY A 861 -52.59 -14.37 -1.32
CA GLY A 861 -51.73 -14.71 -0.18
C GLY A 861 -51.69 -13.65 0.91
N GLN A 862 -50.78 -13.82 1.88
CA GLN A 862 -50.49 -12.82 2.91
C GLN A 862 -49.35 -11.87 2.50
N LEU A 863 -48.88 -11.98 1.26
CA LEU A 863 -47.88 -11.09 0.68
C LEU A 863 -48.50 -9.73 0.34
N LYS A 864 -47.79 -8.66 0.71
CA LYS A 864 -48.14 -7.29 0.33
C LYS A 864 -47.35 -6.93 -0.91
N ILE A 865 -48.03 -6.89 -2.05
CA ILE A 865 -47.42 -6.57 -3.35
C ILE A 865 -47.45 -5.06 -3.57
N GLU A 866 -46.29 -4.46 -3.78
CA GLU A 866 -46.10 -3.06 -4.16
C GLU A 866 -45.53 -3.00 -5.58
N THR A 867 -46.37 -2.64 -6.55
CA THR A 867 -45.95 -2.45 -7.94
C THR A 867 -45.69 -0.97 -8.23
N ILE A 868 -44.54 -0.65 -8.82
CA ILE A 868 -44.10 0.70 -9.17
C ILE A 868 -43.79 0.73 -10.67
N THR A 869 -44.29 1.74 -11.38
CA THR A 869 -44.17 1.85 -12.84
C THR A 869 -44.03 3.32 -13.25
N GLY A 870 -43.63 3.61 -14.49
CA GLY A 870 -43.54 4.98 -14.99
C GLY A 870 -42.35 5.76 -14.43
N ASP A 871 -42.53 7.05 -14.13
CA ASP A 871 -41.47 7.98 -13.71
C ASP A 871 -41.18 7.96 -12.19
N ASP A 872 -41.87 7.08 -11.43
CA ASP A 872 -41.77 6.96 -9.97
C ASP A 872 -40.65 6.00 -9.51
N VAL A 873 -39.93 5.38 -10.44
CA VAL A 873 -38.85 4.42 -10.14
C VAL A 873 -37.53 5.18 -10.06
N LEU A 874 -37.30 5.86 -8.93
CA LEU A 874 -36.09 6.62 -8.62
C LEU A 874 -35.30 5.95 -7.49
N GLU A 875 -33.98 6.20 -7.42
CA GLU A 875 -33.11 5.55 -6.42
C GLU A 875 -33.59 5.71 -4.97
N PRO A 876 -33.90 6.92 -4.45
CA PRO A 876 -34.19 7.08 -3.02
C PRO A 876 -35.46 6.36 -2.60
N ASP A 877 -36.47 6.38 -3.47
CA ASP A 877 -37.75 5.71 -3.26
C ASP A 877 -37.61 4.20 -3.35
N LEU A 878 -36.82 3.71 -4.32
CA LEU A 878 -36.54 2.29 -4.46
C LEU A 878 -35.79 1.75 -3.24
N ARG A 879 -34.71 2.43 -2.81
CA ARG A 879 -33.93 2.08 -1.62
C ARG A 879 -34.81 1.92 -0.39
N LYS A 880 -35.68 2.90 -0.14
CA LYS A 880 -36.60 2.91 1.00
C LYS A 880 -37.63 1.77 0.95
N ARG A 881 -38.12 1.42 -0.24
CA ARG A 881 -39.12 0.34 -0.40
C ARG A 881 -38.51 -1.03 -0.24
N LEU A 882 -37.31 -1.22 -0.80
CA LEU A 882 -36.54 -2.47 -0.71
C LEU A 882 -36.05 -2.74 0.72
N GLU A 883 -35.76 -1.70 1.50
CA GLU A 883 -35.40 -1.87 2.91
C GLU A 883 -36.53 -2.59 3.67
N GLY A 884 -36.23 -3.80 4.16
CA GLY A 884 -37.18 -4.65 4.88
C GLY A 884 -38.28 -5.28 4.00
N ALA A 885 -38.12 -5.28 2.68
CA ALA A 885 -38.89 -6.15 1.79
C ALA A 885 -38.34 -7.58 1.86
N SER A 886 -39.14 -8.56 1.46
CA SER A 886 -38.75 -9.98 1.41
C SER A 886 -38.38 -10.42 0.00
N VAL A 887 -39.03 -9.85 -1.01
CA VAL A 887 -38.70 -10.07 -2.43
C VAL A 887 -38.71 -8.73 -3.16
N ALA A 888 -37.73 -8.54 -4.04
CA ALA A 888 -37.68 -7.41 -4.96
C ALA A 888 -37.46 -7.93 -6.38
N HIS A 889 -38.23 -7.42 -7.35
CA HIS A 889 -38.07 -7.75 -8.76
C HIS A 889 -38.07 -6.46 -9.56
N LEU A 890 -36.98 -6.21 -10.30
CA LEU A 890 -36.76 -5.02 -11.11
C LEU A 890 -36.58 -5.45 -12.57
N ALA A 891 -37.58 -5.14 -13.39
CA ALA A 891 -37.58 -5.37 -14.83
C ALA A 891 -37.24 -4.07 -15.56
N THR A 892 -36.02 -3.96 -16.06
CA THR A 892 -35.47 -2.71 -16.62
C THR A 892 -34.29 -2.99 -17.58
N HIS A 893 -33.66 -1.94 -18.11
CA HIS A 893 -32.34 -2.06 -18.75
C HIS A 893 -31.25 -2.26 -17.71
N GLY A 894 -30.24 -3.03 -18.08
CA GLY A 894 -28.98 -3.15 -17.37
C GLY A 894 -27.84 -2.99 -18.36
N ALA A 895 -26.68 -2.63 -17.86
CA ALA A 895 -25.49 -2.54 -18.69
C ALA A 895 -24.25 -2.91 -17.89
N TYR A 896 -23.29 -3.47 -18.62
CA TYR A 896 -21.94 -3.68 -18.12
C TYR A 896 -20.91 -3.13 -19.12
N GLY A 897 -20.21 -2.07 -18.75
CA GLY A 897 -19.24 -1.41 -19.62
C GLY A 897 -17.80 -1.73 -19.28
N SER A 898 -17.24 -2.86 -19.73
CA SER A 898 -15.80 -3.16 -19.56
C SER A 898 -14.91 -2.30 -20.48
N PRO A 899 -13.62 -2.07 -20.17
CA PRO A 899 -12.72 -1.31 -21.04
C PRO A 899 -12.60 -1.86 -22.47
N GLN A 900 -12.83 -3.16 -22.65
CA GLN A 900 -12.82 -3.83 -23.96
C GLN A 900 -14.10 -3.58 -24.76
N ASN A 901 -15.21 -3.25 -24.07
CA ASN A 901 -16.54 -3.02 -24.64
C ASN A 901 -16.99 -1.56 -24.53
N GLY A 902 -16.04 -0.61 -24.43
CA GLY A 902 -16.32 0.84 -24.42
C GLY A 902 -16.39 1.49 -23.03
N GLY A 903 -16.10 0.74 -21.98
CA GLY A 903 -15.92 1.24 -20.61
C GLY A 903 -14.67 2.10 -20.42
N ALA A 904 -14.65 2.90 -19.37
CA ALA A 904 -13.49 3.71 -19.03
C ALA A 904 -12.41 2.85 -18.34
N SER A 905 -11.22 2.74 -18.94
CA SER A 905 -10.10 1.91 -18.46
C SER A 905 -9.61 2.21 -17.04
N ASN A 906 -9.99 3.37 -16.50
CA ASN A 906 -9.55 3.90 -15.20
C ASN A 906 -10.71 4.06 -14.20
N VAL A 907 -11.86 3.44 -14.46
CA VAL A 907 -13.01 3.46 -13.55
C VAL A 907 -13.15 2.11 -12.87
N ASP A 908 -13.43 2.10 -11.57
CA ASP A 908 -13.66 0.87 -10.81
C ASP A 908 -14.83 0.05 -11.39
N THR A 909 -14.68 -1.27 -11.46
CA THR A 909 -15.69 -2.20 -12.00
C THR A 909 -17.08 -2.04 -11.34
N MET A 910 -17.15 -1.66 -10.06
CA MET A 910 -18.42 -1.43 -9.37
C MET A 910 -19.21 -0.24 -9.93
N TRP A 911 -18.55 0.70 -10.60
CA TRP A 911 -19.18 1.81 -11.33
C TRP A 911 -19.51 1.46 -12.79
N GLN A 912 -19.02 0.33 -13.30
CA GLN A 912 -19.27 -0.11 -14.68
C GLN A 912 -20.50 -1.03 -14.81
N SER A 913 -21.03 -1.53 -13.69
CA SER A 913 -22.20 -2.41 -13.63
C SER A 913 -23.39 -1.64 -13.09
N GLU A 914 -24.47 -1.55 -13.87
CA GLU A 914 -25.61 -0.68 -13.57
C GLU A 914 -26.96 -1.27 -13.97
N ILE A 915 -28.02 -0.76 -13.34
CA ILE A 915 -29.38 -0.82 -13.87
C ILE A 915 -29.92 0.58 -14.13
N ILE A 916 -30.78 0.71 -15.12
CA ILE A 916 -31.36 1.98 -15.53
C ILE A 916 -32.67 2.21 -14.78
N LEU A 917 -32.87 3.42 -14.28
CA LEU A 917 -34.07 3.84 -13.57
C LEU A 917 -34.79 4.95 -14.35
N ALA A 918 -35.85 5.52 -13.76
CA ALA A 918 -36.54 6.65 -14.37
C ALA A 918 -35.59 7.85 -14.50
N ARG A 919 -35.81 8.71 -15.52
CA ARG A 919 -35.05 9.94 -15.78
C ARG A 919 -33.56 9.75 -16.12
N SER A 920 -33.17 8.59 -16.63
CA SER A 920 -31.80 8.16 -16.95
C SER A 920 -31.02 8.93 -18.05
N GLY A 921 -31.49 10.11 -18.42
CA GLY A 921 -30.87 10.98 -19.42
C GLY A 921 -29.76 11.87 -18.84
N ASP A 922 -28.94 11.41 -17.91
CA ASP A 922 -27.69 12.07 -17.50
C ASP A 922 -26.57 11.04 -17.64
N THR A 923 -25.84 11.05 -18.76
CA THR A 923 -24.83 9.99 -19.04
C THR A 923 -23.45 10.28 -18.46
N HIS A 924 -23.29 11.34 -17.64
CA HIS A 924 -21.99 11.99 -17.48
C HIS A 924 -21.29 11.87 -16.14
N ALA A 925 -21.70 10.98 -15.23
CA ALA A 925 -20.86 10.72 -14.08
C ALA A 925 -21.04 9.32 -13.48
N MET A 926 -20.07 8.46 -13.73
CA MET A 926 -19.79 7.26 -12.92
C MET A 926 -19.35 7.71 -11.50
N ARG A 927 -20.28 8.29 -10.75
CA ARG A 927 -20.12 8.83 -9.40
C ARG A 927 -21.44 8.66 -8.66
N ARG A 928 -21.41 8.84 -7.35
CA ARG A 928 -22.61 8.78 -6.53
C ARG A 928 -23.55 9.96 -6.78
N ASP A 929 -24.72 9.72 -7.35
CA ASP A 929 -25.74 10.76 -7.61
C ASP A 929 -27.15 10.14 -7.69
N GLU A 930 -27.92 10.26 -6.60
CA GLU A 930 -29.25 9.63 -6.51
C GLU A 930 -30.31 10.22 -7.47
N SER A 931 -29.93 11.16 -8.33
CA SER A 931 -30.80 11.86 -9.28
C SER A 931 -30.45 11.65 -10.75
N ASP A 932 -29.42 10.85 -11.06
CA ASP A 932 -28.95 10.58 -12.42
C ASP A 932 -29.82 9.55 -13.19
N GLY A 933 -30.73 8.88 -12.48
CA GLY A 933 -31.61 7.86 -13.05
C GLY A 933 -30.89 6.56 -13.37
N ARG A 934 -29.77 6.28 -12.71
CA ARG A 934 -29.01 5.03 -12.78
C ARG A 934 -28.81 4.51 -11.36
N LEU A 935 -28.57 3.21 -11.24
CA LEU A 935 -28.17 2.60 -9.98
C LEU A 935 -26.95 1.73 -10.26
N TYR A 936 -25.80 2.20 -9.79
CA TYR A 936 -24.54 1.50 -9.94
C TYR A 936 -24.35 0.43 -8.86
N ALA A 937 -23.59 -0.62 -9.16
CA ALA A 937 -23.23 -1.64 -8.17
C ALA A 937 -22.53 -1.04 -6.93
N PHE A 938 -21.72 0.02 -7.13
CA PHE A 938 -21.09 0.77 -6.04
C PHE A 938 -22.11 1.46 -5.11
N GLU A 939 -23.25 1.90 -5.62
CA GLU A 939 -24.31 2.49 -4.79
C GLU A 939 -25.14 1.40 -4.11
N LEU A 940 -25.49 0.34 -4.86
CA LEU A 940 -26.26 -0.78 -4.37
C LEU A 940 -25.60 -1.48 -3.18
N MET A 941 -24.26 -1.67 -3.19
CA MET A 941 -23.55 -2.35 -2.09
C MET A 941 -23.75 -1.70 -0.72
N GLY A 942 -24.02 -0.38 -0.70
CA GLY A 942 -24.28 0.39 0.52
C GLY A 942 -25.73 0.31 1.01
N TRP A 943 -26.64 -0.34 0.27
CA TRP A 943 -28.04 -0.46 0.65
C TRP A 943 -28.25 -1.53 1.73
N ASN A 944 -29.30 -1.39 2.53
CA ASN A 944 -29.68 -2.39 3.52
C ASN A 944 -30.72 -3.37 2.94
N LEU A 945 -30.23 -4.43 2.30
CA LEU A 945 -31.03 -5.49 1.68
C LEU A 945 -31.08 -6.79 2.51
N ALA A 946 -30.64 -6.74 3.78
CA ALA A 946 -30.59 -7.91 4.68
C ALA A 946 -31.93 -8.63 4.90
N GLY A 947 -33.05 -7.99 4.57
CA GLY A 947 -34.39 -8.57 4.64
C GLY A 947 -34.82 -9.32 3.38
N LEU A 948 -34.12 -9.11 2.25
CA LEU A 948 -34.47 -9.74 0.97
C LEU A 948 -34.00 -11.20 0.94
N ASP A 949 -34.96 -12.11 0.76
CA ASP A 949 -34.69 -13.51 0.44
C ASP A 949 -34.33 -13.69 -1.04
N LEU A 950 -34.87 -12.82 -1.91
CA LEU A 950 -34.61 -12.79 -3.35
C LEU A 950 -34.65 -11.36 -3.91
N LEU A 951 -33.58 -10.97 -4.58
CA LEU A 951 -33.50 -9.84 -5.50
C LEU A 951 -33.49 -10.38 -6.94
N VAL A 952 -34.40 -9.95 -7.80
CA VAL A 952 -34.37 -10.26 -9.24
C VAL A 952 -34.06 -8.99 -10.00
N LEU A 953 -32.97 -9.00 -10.76
CA LEU A 953 -32.65 -7.95 -11.73
C LEU A 953 -32.90 -8.53 -13.13
N SER A 954 -34.14 -8.39 -13.59
CA SER A 954 -34.58 -8.80 -14.93
C SER A 954 -34.14 -7.71 -15.93
N ALA A 955 -32.84 -7.69 -16.19
CA ALA A 955 -32.15 -6.63 -16.93
C ALA A 955 -30.84 -7.17 -17.51
N CYS A 956 -30.43 -6.66 -18.67
CA CYS A 956 -29.27 -7.14 -19.44
C CYS A 956 -27.96 -7.09 -18.63
N GLU A 957 -27.14 -8.13 -18.76
CA GLU A 957 -25.74 -8.18 -18.26
C GLU A 957 -25.56 -7.94 -16.75
N THR A 958 -26.62 -8.08 -15.95
CA THR A 958 -26.58 -7.85 -14.49
C THR A 958 -25.81 -8.91 -13.72
N GLY A 959 -25.55 -10.07 -14.33
CA GLY A 959 -24.70 -11.14 -13.80
C GLY A 959 -23.23 -11.01 -14.21
N ARG A 960 -22.88 -10.02 -15.04
CA ARG A 960 -21.50 -9.78 -15.46
C ARG A 960 -20.72 -8.95 -14.44
N GLY A 961 -19.40 -9.04 -14.55
CA GLY A 961 -18.44 -8.31 -13.72
C GLY A 961 -17.01 -8.65 -14.11
N ASP A 962 -16.06 -7.85 -13.64
CA ASP A 962 -14.64 -8.19 -13.74
C ASP A 962 -14.20 -9.05 -12.55
N GLU A 963 -13.07 -9.70 -12.70
CA GLU A 963 -12.41 -10.40 -11.61
C GLU A 963 -12.06 -9.43 -10.47
N ALA A 964 -12.26 -9.86 -9.21
CA ALA A 964 -11.82 -9.06 -8.08
C ALA A 964 -10.27 -9.00 -7.99
N PHE A 965 -9.75 -8.39 -6.92
CA PHE A 965 -8.30 -8.19 -6.75
C PHE A 965 -7.52 -9.50 -6.91
N ILE A 966 -8.01 -10.62 -6.38
CA ILE A 966 -7.49 -11.98 -6.62
C ILE A 966 -8.65 -12.97 -6.66
N GLY A 967 -9.06 -13.39 -7.85
CA GLY A 967 -10.23 -14.25 -8.01
C GLY A 967 -11.55 -13.62 -7.56
N GLY A 968 -12.67 -14.32 -7.75
CA GLY A 968 -14.01 -13.81 -7.49
C GLY A 968 -14.52 -12.83 -8.56
N VAL A 969 -15.63 -12.13 -8.28
CA VAL A 969 -16.28 -11.18 -9.21
C VAL A 969 -16.64 -9.86 -8.54
N ARG A 970 -16.50 -8.74 -9.25
CA ARG A 970 -16.96 -7.40 -8.86
C ARG A 970 -18.01 -6.91 -9.85
N GLY A 971 -19.09 -6.31 -9.33
CA GLY A 971 -20.27 -5.91 -10.09
C GLY A 971 -21.55 -6.10 -9.29
N LEU A 972 -22.70 -6.09 -9.96
CA LEU A 972 -24.01 -6.30 -9.33
C LEU A 972 -24.16 -7.61 -8.51
N PRO A 973 -23.55 -8.77 -8.88
CA PRO A 973 -23.59 -9.96 -8.04
C PRO A 973 -22.97 -9.72 -6.65
N MET A 974 -21.78 -9.13 -6.60
CA MET A 974 -21.10 -8.80 -5.35
C MET A 974 -21.85 -7.70 -4.59
N ALA A 975 -22.32 -6.65 -5.28
CA ALA A 975 -23.07 -5.56 -4.64
C ALA A 975 -24.34 -6.06 -3.94
N ALA A 976 -25.11 -6.95 -4.58
CA ALA A 976 -26.29 -7.55 -3.96
C ALA A 976 -25.93 -8.35 -2.69
N SER A 977 -24.82 -9.09 -2.72
CA SER A 977 -24.31 -9.83 -1.56
C SER A 977 -23.88 -8.90 -0.42
N LEU A 978 -23.11 -7.85 -0.72
CA LEU A 978 -22.69 -6.85 0.26
C LEU A 978 -23.85 -6.05 0.85
N ALA A 979 -24.86 -5.74 0.04
CA ALA A 979 -26.09 -5.10 0.49
C ALA A 979 -26.92 -6.02 1.42
N GLY A 980 -26.70 -7.33 1.33
CA GLY A 980 -27.27 -8.36 2.21
C GLY A 980 -28.46 -9.11 1.63
N ALA A 981 -28.75 -8.97 0.33
CA ALA A 981 -29.76 -9.80 -0.31
C ALA A 981 -29.27 -11.25 -0.30
N ARG A 982 -30.05 -12.17 0.28
CA ARG A 982 -29.63 -13.58 0.42
C ARG A 982 -29.46 -14.28 -0.93
N ARG A 983 -30.18 -13.83 -1.95
CA ARG A 983 -30.12 -14.37 -3.31
C ARG A 983 -30.30 -13.27 -4.33
N ALA A 984 -29.61 -13.37 -5.44
CA ALA A 984 -29.78 -12.52 -6.60
C ALA A 984 -29.99 -13.38 -7.86
N LEU A 985 -31.12 -13.19 -8.55
CA LEU A 985 -31.34 -13.76 -9.89
C LEU A 985 -31.01 -12.68 -10.92
N LEU A 986 -29.94 -12.92 -11.68
CA LEU A 986 -29.30 -11.94 -12.57
C LEU A 986 -29.18 -12.51 -13.98
N THR A 987 -28.90 -11.69 -14.99
CA THR A 987 -28.72 -12.18 -16.39
C THR A 987 -27.31 -11.99 -16.92
N LEU A 988 -26.79 -12.98 -17.66
CA LEU A 988 -25.42 -12.96 -18.20
C LEU A 988 -25.28 -12.12 -19.48
N TRP A 989 -26.34 -11.98 -20.27
CA TRP A 989 -26.36 -11.25 -21.55
C TRP A 989 -27.73 -10.61 -21.80
N PRO A 990 -27.89 -9.76 -22.84
CA PRO A 990 -29.18 -9.17 -23.18
C PRO A 990 -30.25 -10.21 -23.52
N VAL A 991 -31.41 -10.11 -22.88
CA VAL A 991 -32.53 -11.06 -23.04
C VAL A 991 -33.70 -10.43 -23.81
N ALA A 992 -34.48 -11.26 -24.51
CA ALA A 992 -35.64 -10.81 -25.29
C ALA A 992 -36.80 -10.38 -24.36
N ASP A 993 -37.29 -9.15 -24.54
CA ASP A 993 -38.33 -8.52 -23.69
C ASP A 993 -39.60 -9.39 -23.54
N GLU A 994 -40.09 -10.00 -24.62
CA GLU A 994 -41.32 -10.82 -24.57
C GLU A 994 -41.11 -12.19 -23.90
N GLY A 995 -40.02 -12.89 -24.23
CA GLY A 995 -39.72 -14.22 -23.70
C GLY A 995 -39.37 -14.19 -22.21
N THR A 996 -38.69 -13.13 -21.76
CA THR A 996 -38.37 -12.89 -20.34
C THR A 996 -39.62 -12.78 -19.49
N ALA A 997 -40.64 -12.03 -19.94
CA ALA A 997 -41.88 -11.87 -19.19
C ALA A 997 -42.58 -13.21 -18.93
N ASP A 998 -42.74 -14.05 -19.95
CA ASP A 998 -43.40 -15.35 -19.82
C ASP A 998 -42.58 -16.32 -18.96
N PHE A 999 -41.25 -16.33 -19.14
CA PHE A 999 -40.32 -17.13 -18.34
C PHE A 999 -40.40 -16.76 -16.85
N MET A 1000 -40.34 -15.46 -16.53
CA MET A 1000 -40.38 -14.98 -15.16
C MET A 1000 -41.76 -15.18 -14.52
N THR A 1001 -42.86 -14.96 -15.24
CA THR A 1001 -44.20 -15.31 -14.76
C THR A 1001 -44.26 -16.79 -14.36
N ARG A 1002 -43.77 -17.69 -15.22
CA ARG A 1002 -43.74 -19.13 -14.95
C ARG A 1002 -42.84 -19.49 -13.76
N TYR A 1003 -41.70 -18.83 -13.60
CA TYR A 1003 -40.85 -18.97 -12.43
C TYR A 1003 -41.60 -18.66 -11.12
N TYR A 1004 -42.32 -17.54 -11.06
CA TYR A 1004 -43.11 -17.18 -9.89
C TYR A 1004 -44.30 -18.11 -9.62
N GLU A 1005 -44.88 -18.74 -10.65
CA GLU A 1005 -45.91 -19.77 -10.47
C GLU A 1005 -45.37 -20.98 -9.71
N HIS A 1006 -44.16 -21.45 -10.06
CA HIS A 1006 -43.50 -22.55 -9.34
C HIS A 1006 -43.12 -22.17 -7.91
N LEU A 1007 -42.68 -20.92 -7.69
CA LEU A 1007 -42.44 -20.39 -6.35
C LEU A 1007 -43.71 -20.38 -5.50
N LYS A 1008 -44.83 -19.91 -6.05
CA LYS A 1008 -46.14 -19.93 -5.38
C LYS A 1008 -46.58 -21.37 -5.08
N ALA A 1009 -46.27 -22.32 -5.96
CA ALA A 1009 -46.53 -23.74 -5.76
C ALA A 1009 -45.65 -24.39 -4.68
N GLY A 1010 -44.70 -23.66 -4.10
CA GLY A 1010 -43.88 -24.11 -2.97
C GLY A 1010 -42.55 -24.75 -3.37
N ALA A 1011 -42.15 -24.62 -4.64
CA ALA A 1011 -40.78 -24.94 -5.06
C ALA A 1011 -39.80 -23.96 -4.40
N THR A 1012 -38.56 -24.42 -4.16
CA THR A 1012 -37.48 -23.52 -3.76
C THR A 1012 -37.06 -22.62 -4.92
N TYR A 1013 -36.33 -21.53 -4.64
CA TYR A 1013 -35.83 -20.62 -5.68
C TYR A 1013 -34.99 -21.31 -6.75
N ALA A 1014 -34.12 -22.24 -6.35
CA ALA A 1014 -33.29 -23.02 -7.27
C ALA A 1014 -34.12 -24.07 -8.04
N GLU A 1015 -35.03 -24.77 -7.36
CA GLU A 1015 -35.93 -25.75 -8.01
C GLU A 1015 -36.86 -25.09 -9.01
N ALA A 1016 -37.48 -23.94 -8.65
CA ALA A 1016 -38.35 -23.20 -9.53
C ALA A 1016 -37.60 -22.77 -10.80
N LEU A 1017 -36.35 -22.33 -10.69
CA LEU A 1017 -35.54 -21.92 -11.84
C LEU A 1017 -35.25 -23.13 -12.73
N ARG A 1018 -34.81 -24.24 -12.13
CA ARG A 1018 -34.55 -25.50 -12.84
C ARG A 1018 -35.80 -26.03 -13.57
N ILE A 1019 -36.95 -26.05 -12.90
CA ILE A 1019 -38.22 -26.50 -13.49
C ILE A 1019 -38.61 -25.57 -14.64
N THR A 1020 -38.51 -24.25 -14.47
CA THR A 1020 -38.86 -23.27 -15.51
C THR A 1020 -37.96 -23.44 -16.74
N ARG A 1021 -36.65 -23.60 -16.57
CA ARG A 1021 -35.71 -23.90 -17.66
C ARG A 1021 -36.04 -25.22 -18.35
N ARG A 1022 -36.36 -26.27 -17.58
CA ARG A 1022 -36.80 -27.56 -18.14
C ARG A 1022 -38.06 -27.42 -18.97
N GLU A 1023 -39.04 -26.64 -18.51
CA GLU A 1023 -40.26 -26.38 -19.26
C GLU A 1023 -40.01 -25.57 -20.52
N ALA A 1024 -39.07 -24.62 -20.50
CA ALA A 1024 -38.60 -23.91 -21.69
C ALA A 1024 -37.95 -24.86 -22.70
N ILE A 1025 -37.03 -25.72 -22.25
CA ILE A 1025 -36.38 -26.76 -23.09
C ILE A 1025 -37.42 -27.71 -23.71
N ASP A 1026 -38.42 -28.12 -22.93
CA ASP A 1026 -39.51 -28.99 -23.40
C ASP A 1026 -40.52 -28.28 -24.34
N GLY A 1027 -40.34 -26.98 -24.63
CA GLY A 1027 -41.24 -26.17 -25.46
C GLY A 1027 -42.58 -25.83 -24.79
N LYS A 1028 -42.70 -25.95 -23.46
CA LYS A 1028 -43.93 -25.57 -22.71
C LYS A 1028 -44.04 -24.05 -22.53
N ILE A 1029 -42.93 -23.32 -22.67
CA ILE A 1029 -42.86 -21.86 -22.69
C ILE A 1029 -42.36 -21.45 -24.09
N GLU A 1030 -43.26 -21.39 -25.07
CA GLU A 1030 -42.90 -21.26 -26.50
C GLU A 1030 -42.04 -20.02 -26.80
N THR A 1031 -42.31 -18.91 -26.12
CA THR A 1031 -41.57 -17.63 -26.24
C THR A 1031 -40.19 -17.65 -25.59
N ALA A 1032 -39.92 -18.65 -24.75
CA ALA A 1032 -38.66 -18.84 -24.04
C ALA A 1032 -37.96 -20.15 -24.41
N LYS A 1033 -38.38 -20.87 -25.46
CA LYS A 1033 -37.73 -22.13 -25.88
C LYS A 1033 -36.28 -21.97 -26.31
N ASP A 1034 -35.90 -20.76 -26.72
CA ASP A 1034 -34.54 -20.40 -27.09
C ASP A 1034 -33.62 -20.42 -25.86
N PRO A 1035 -32.52 -21.20 -25.88
CA PRO A 1035 -31.48 -21.17 -24.85
C PRO A 1035 -30.98 -19.80 -24.45
N LEU A 1036 -30.97 -18.83 -25.37
CA LEU A 1036 -30.55 -17.47 -25.09
C LEU A 1036 -31.50 -16.72 -24.15
N VAL A 1037 -32.71 -17.21 -23.91
CA VAL A 1037 -33.64 -16.65 -22.92
C VAL A 1037 -33.42 -17.29 -21.55
N TRP A 1038 -33.53 -18.61 -21.45
CA TRP A 1038 -33.58 -19.30 -20.16
C TRP A 1038 -32.20 -19.54 -19.52
N ALA A 1039 -31.14 -19.65 -20.32
CA ALA A 1039 -29.77 -19.85 -19.81
C ALA A 1039 -29.12 -18.54 -19.35
N ALA A 1040 -29.67 -17.39 -19.76
CA ALA A 1040 -29.15 -16.08 -19.37
C ALA A 1040 -29.31 -15.84 -17.86
N PHE A 1041 -30.43 -16.26 -17.28
CA PHE A 1041 -30.69 -16.11 -15.85
C PHE A 1041 -29.70 -16.96 -15.06
N VAL A 1042 -29.14 -16.47 -13.97
CA VAL A 1042 -28.28 -17.21 -13.05
C VAL A 1042 -28.64 -16.82 -11.62
N LEU A 1043 -28.86 -17.83 -10.78
CA LEU A 1043 -29.15 -17.62 -9.35
C LEU A 1043 -27.86 -17.63 -8.55
N PHE A 1044 -27.48 -16.45 -8.05
CA PHE A 1044 -26.43 -16.27 -7.07
C PHE A 1044 -27.02 -16.38 -5.67
N GLU A 1045 -26.49 -17.31 -4.89
CA GLU A 1045 -26.72 -17.45 -3.46
C GLU A 1045 -25.62 -16.66 -2.75
N ASN A 1046 -26.02 -15.69 -1.93
CA ASN A 1046 -25.12 -14.66 -1.41
C ASN A 1046 -24.83 -14.88 0.06
#